data_AF-A0AAV4LPH5-F1
#
_entry.id   AF-A0AAV4LPH5-F1
#
_cell.length_a   1.000
_cell.length_b   1.000
_cell.length_c   1.000
_cell.angle_alpha   90.00
_cell.angle_beta   90.00
_cell.angle_gamma   90.00
#
_symmetry.space_group_name_H-M   'P 1'
#
loop_
_entity.id
_entity.type
_entity.pdbx_description
1 polymer ?
#
loop_
_entity_poly.entity_id
_entity_poly.type
_entity_poly.pdbx_seq_one_letter_code
_entity_poly.pdbx_strand_id
1 'polypeptide(L)'
;MRGSRSHGRPHCRALRRHGGPSPGAQQPRGRPRAAFRAREGLQQCAARESVRARRRWRTRKLPRGTRSRPQGCLVTSLELETPCNTQLYSKIKIALDSAYMRSQSKERESSSDSDDEPSPEEQERTLLPFKGYKKILLRGYFLFVRESFEHTSFTSGSMTRLQDIERGISISVTLRDPRAVHYPELGRVPDLYKYSRGFLHELAVVEVLVDGLYNKRMNLNNDLATWSCYHLLVKTDSSLVAFFMFRRMHMPPMFDMCQDISVRFDMPLSSRSPAASQHPNAGAQGQKTPLFYNEICTTANSITASDPYNMWYVPLARRKGRRRYKDLIQLRLDSLRFDHAMYAFLKRQGGIVPSYQKLVKGFVLAVLRLLPHAHVDPHLVQRLKDPVALASDEPMDYVYNIKALMFGIGDADESADRRELINRFDMRLADYIGICIDELLAGSHLSLAILTRYLNSMEDDFYKQVTRVLAARDSCQKLRDVAAYLMHFRSNDFSKEYSPALLDKMIDAYRIDRGVFAWSEVVFNHHATSRMIEEGFFIHQYAEDLRHLEGTWNPYVNLVTDLIEQYRDDVIMERVLKKFLDIPQPADASYLPLLKCLIGMLRRHSGNYKMVVIITSILTNFSFHSAVFKDHVIRYGVATVLIDNMLSNEDQIVLSTLKLMINVTKTPEHQQEFISHGVISNFITVLEVPPRHRTWSPLAQKYYARHIEIIGYSAGVLGQLFNSGVVRLTPNQLEYITEVMIFSFHVGSSNPTVMVMIMFCLKKLPKSGAMYIRIGRHVIRSIAMNLKLYRDDDFVVNSLELLLDLTTRVHNCAAMRLLGVLEAIEEVPLNDTLVQIANKLKERIMRKTRCLDITT
;
A
#
# COMPACT_ATOMS: atom_id res chain seq x y z
N MET A 1 63.89 -38.68 7.76
CA MET A 1 64.49 -39.52 8.83
C MET A 1 63.38 -40.30 9.53
N ARG A 2 63.72 -41.37 10.28
CA ARG A 2 62.91 -42.24 11.21
C ARG A 2 61.59 -41.60 11.71
N GLY A 3 60.42 -42.25 11.89
CA GLY A 3 59.88 -43.63 11.79
C GLY A 3 58.37 -43.57 12.18
N SER A 4 57.51 -44.59 12.30
CA SER A 4 57.52 -46.06 12.05
C SER A 4 56.03 -46.51 11.86
N ARG A 5 55.69 -47.54 11.07
CA ARG A 5 55.35 -48.95 11.44
C ARG A 5 54.45 -49.10 12.71
N SER A 6 53.38 -49.91 12.74
CA SER A 6 53.00 -51.09 11.92
C SER A 6 51.51 -51.51 12.01
N HIS A 7 51.02 -52.18 10.95
CA HIS A 7 50.10 -53.36 10.83
C HIS A 7 48.99 -53.66 11.87
N GLY A 8 47.82 -54.22 11.48
CA GLY A 8 47.28 -54.50 10.15
C GLY A 8 46.11 -55.52 10.10
N ARG A 9 45.32 -55.45 9.01
CA ARG A 9 44.78 -56.56 8.15
C ARG A 9 43.98 -57.75 8.79
N PRO A 10 43.20 -58.53 8.00
CA PRO A 10 41.72 -58.44 8.03
C PRO A 10 41.03 -59.82 8.22
N HIS A 11 39.69 -59.90 8.05
CA HIS A 11 39.08 -61.17 7.64
C HIS A 11 37.78 -61.03 6.81
N CYS A 12 37.71 -61.81 5.72
CA CYS A 12 36.51 -62.02 4.91
C CYS A 12 35.90 -63.41 5.17
N ARG A 13 34.57 -63.54 5.05
CA ARG A 13 33.79 -64.71 4.56
C ARG A 13 32.28 -64.39 4.72
N ALA A 14 31.30 -64.96 4.00
CA ALA A 14 31.10 -65.35 2.60
C ALA A 14 29.86 -66.29 2.52
N LEU A 15 28.97 -66.06 1.54
CA LEU A 15 28.11 -67.05 0.85
C LEU A 15 26.98 -67.84 1.58
N ARG A 16 25.73 -67.60 1.16
CA ARG A 16 24.75 -68.53 0.49
C ARG A 16 23.37 -67.80 0.42
N ARG A 17 22.62 -67.62 -0.68
CA ARG A 17 22.17 -68.34 -1.91
C ARG A 17 20.86 -69.16 -1.79
N HIS A 18 20.04 -69.07 -2.86
CA HIS A 18 18.74 -69.72 -3.17
C HIS A 18 17.49 -69.06 -2.52
N GLY A 19 16.33 -68.89 -3.18
CA GLY A 19 15.90 -69.11 -4.58
C GLY A 19 14.45 -68.57 -4.81
N GLY A 20 14.00 -68.34 -6.06
CA GLY A 20 12.61 -67.87 -6.38
C GLY A 20 11.60 -69.03 -6.55
N PRO A 21 10.45 -68.89 -7.29
CA PRO A 21 9.89 -67.72 -7.98
C PRO A 21 8.35 -67.50 -7.74
N SER A 22 7.69 -66.66 -8.58
CA SER A 22 6.25 -66.31 -8.70
C SER A 22 5.31 -67.50 -9.08
N PRO A 23 3.98 -67.37 -9.36
CA PRO A 23 3.06 -66.19 -9.37
C PRO A 23 1.64 -66.45 -8.76
N GLY A 24 0.69 -65.50 -8.89
CA GLY A 24 -0.75 -65.78 -8.69
C GLY A 24 -1.67 -64.55 -8.61
N ALA A 25 -2.81 -64.56 -9.33
CA ALA A 25 -3.82 -63.50 -9.33
C ALA A 25 -5.20 -64.04 -8.89
N GLN A 26 -6.05 -63.23 -8.26
CA GLN A 26 -7.52 -63.30 -8.35
C GLN A 26 -8.25 -62.15 -7.64
N GLN A 27 -9.43 -61.77 -8.17
CA GLN A 27 -10.44 -60.95 -7.47
C GLN A 27 -11.21 -61.81 -6.44
N PRO A 28 -12.07 -61.19 -5.60
CA PRO A 28 -13.49 -61.42 -5.89
C PRO A 28 -14.42 -60.20 -5.72
N ARG A 29 -15.60 -60.31 -6.33
CA ARG A 29 -16.76 -59.41 -6.14
C ARG A 29 -17.54 -59.79 -4.87
N GLY A 30 -18.24 -58.82 -4.27
CA GLY A 30 -19.27 -59.08 -3.25
C GLY A 30 -20.32 -57.96 -3.16
N ARG A 31 -21.57 -58.25 -3.56
CA ARG A 31 -22.77 -57.49 -3.18
C ARG A 31 -23.50 -58.26 -2.07
N PRO A 32 -24.40 -57.60 -1.32
CA PRO A 32 -25.77 -58.12 -1.30
C PRO A 32 -26.86 -57.05 -1.54
N ARG A 33 -28.09 -57.53 -1.79
CA ARG A 33 -29.34 -56.78 -1.95
C ARG A 33 -30.37 -57.31 -0.93
N ALA A 34 -31.08 -56.42 -0.23
CA ALA A 34 -32.49 -56.52 0.21
C ALA A 34 -32.77 -55.23 1.03
N ALA A 35 -33.78 -54.38 0.83
CA ALA A 35 -35.19 -54.49 0.41
C ALA A 35 -36.15 -54.96 1.52
N PHE A 36 -36.93 -54.04 2.09
CA PHE A 36 -38.40 -54.19 2.22
C PHE A 36 -39.13 -52.86 2.55
N ARG A 37 -40.35 -52.78 2.01
CA ARG A 37 -41.57 -51.96 2.26
C ARG A 37 -41.73 -51.14 3.56
N ALA A 38 -42.69 -50.23 3.73
CA ALA A 38 -43.54 -49.38 2.85
C ALA A 38 -44.61 -48.70 3.75
N ARG A 39 -45.10 -47.49 3.41
CA ARG A 39 -46.54 -47.13 3.51
C ARG A 39 -46.83 -45.77 2.88
N GLU A 40 -47.89 -45.73 2.07
CA GLU A 40 -48.57 -44.53 1.60
C GLU A 40 -49.68 -44.12 2.57
N GLY A 41 -50.16 -42.89 2.46
CA GLY A 41 -51.36 -42.43 3.16
C GLY A 41 -51.50 -40.91 3.18
N LEU A 42 -52.29 -40.36 2.24
CA LEU A 42 -53.51 -39.55 2.49
C LEU A 42 -53.41 -38.30 3.44
N GLN A 43 -54.01 -37.14 3.17
CA GLN A 43 -54.77 -36.64 2.01
C GLN A 43 -54.94 -35.09 2.15
N GLN A 44 -55.21 -34.43 1.02
CA GLN A 44 -55.87 -33.12 0.84
C GLN A 44 -56.29 -32.26 2.06
N CYS A 45 -55.73 -31.04 2.14
CA CYS A 45 -56.39 -29.77 2.54
C CYS A 45 -55.40 -28.61 2.32
N ALA A 46 -55.74 -27.42 1.83
CA ALA A 46 -56.95 -26.96 1.16
C ALA A 46 -56.57 -25.84 0.15
N ALA A 47 -57.26 -25.79 -0.99
CA ALA A 47 -57.22 -24.63 -1.87
C ALA A 47 -58.56 -23.88 -1.76
N ARG A 48 -58.55 -22.66 -1.20
CA ARG A 48 -59.55 -21.58 -1.40
C ARG A 48 -59.34 -20.44 -0.40
N GLU A 49 -58.84 -19.31 -0.88
CA GLU A 49 -59.31 -17.95 -0.57
C GLU A 49 -58.84 -17.04 -1.72
N SER A 50 -59.69 -16.87 -2.75
CA SER A 50 -60.46 -15.64 -2.99
C SER A 50 -59.57 -14.39 -3.15
N VAL A 51 -59.31 -13.90 -4.36
CA VAL A 51 -60.29 -13.27 -5.27
C VAL A 51 -61.13 -12.19 -4.57
N ARG A 52 -60.47 -11.11 -4.14
CA ARG A 52 -60.95 -9.73 -3.90
C ARG A 52 -59.70 -8.84 -3.91
N ALA A 53 -59.60 -7.69 -4.60
CA ALA A 53 -60.58 -6.98 -5.41
C ALA A 53 -59.92 -6.36 -6.67
N ARG A 54 -60.65 -6.38 -7.80
CA ARG A 54 -60.43 -5.47 -8.93
C ARG A 54 -61.46 -4.32 -8.86
N ARG A 55 -61.02 -3.13 -9.26
CA ARG A 55 -61.79 -1.96 -9.79
C ARG A 55 -61.88 -0.71 -8.89
N ARG A 56 -61.90 0.43 -9.60
CA ARG A 56 -61.98 1.84 -9.18
C ARG A 56 -60.63 2.34 -8.63
N TRP A 57 -60.02 3.40 -9.16
CA TRP A 57 -60.58 4.57 -9.86
C TRP A 57 -60.04 4.84 -11.28
N ARG A 58 -60.78 5.67 -12.03
CA ARG A 58 -60.49 6.12 -13.41
C ARG A 58 -59.86 7.52 -13.42
N THR A 59 -59.05 7.78 -14.46
CA THR A 59 -58.85 9.07 -15.16
C THR A 59 -58.64 10.36 -14.35
N ARG A 60 -57.47 10.99 -14.53
CA ARG A 60 -57.39 12.46 -14.67
C ARG A 60 -56.38 12.86 -15.75
N LYS A 61 -56.66 13.98 -16.43
CA LYS A 61 -55.98 14.44 -17.65
C LYS A 61 -54.64 15.13 -17.35
N LEU A 62 -53.80 15.21 -18.38
CA LEU A 62 -52.65 16.12 -18.51
C LEU A 62 -53.00 17.57 -18.15
N PRO A 63 -51.98 18.34 -17.75
CA PRO A 63 -51.66 19.57 -18.48
C PRO A 63 -50.27 19.52 -19.13
N ARG A 64 -50.11 20.25 -20.24
CA ARG A 64 -48.82 20.56 -20.87
C ARG A 64 -48.08 21.60 -20.03
N GLY A 65 -46.76 21.48 -19.88
CA GLY A 65 -45.94 22.46 -19.17
C GLY A 65 -44.44 22.32 -19.47
N THR A 66 -43.95 23.24 -20.31
CA THR A 66 -42.57 23.77 -20.39
C THR A 66 -41.33 22.87 -20.21
N ARG A 67 -40.47 22.89 -21.25
CA ARG A 67 -39.06 22.45 -21.21
C ARG A 67 -38.29 23.17 -20.09
N SER A 68 -37.58 22.42 -19.25
CA SER A 68 -36.41 22.90 -18.52
C SER A 68 -35.20 22.03 -18.87
N ARG A 69 -34.03 22.65 -19.03
CA ARG A 69 -32.76 21.95 -19.32
C ARG A 69 -32.31 21.21 -18.05
N PRO A 70 -31.74 19.99 -18.14
CA PRO A 70 -31.00 19.44 -17.02
C PRO A 70 -29.70 20.24 -16.84
N GLN A 71 -29.68 21.18 -15.90
CA GLN A 71 -28.41 21.66 -15.34
C GLN A 71 -27.74 20.49 -14.64
N GLY A 72 -26.44 20.32 -14.87
CA GLY A 72 -25.66 19.24 -14.25
C GLY A 72 -25.75 19.34 -12.73
N CYS A 73 -25.97 18.20 -12.08
CA CYS A 73 -25.85 18.11 -10.63
C CYS A 73 -24.37 18.26 -10.28
N LEU A 74 -23.96 19.48 -9.95
CA LEU A 74 -22.66 19.77 -9.36
C LEU A 74 -22.53 18.91 -8.10
N VAL A 75 -21.51 18.03 -8.11
CA VAL A 75 -21.01 17.44 -6.87
C VAL A 75 -20.60 18.62 -6.00
N THR A 76 -21.33 18.86 -4.91
CA THR A 76 -20.83 19.68 -3.82
C THR A 76 -19.66 18.93 -3.21
N SER A 77 -18.46 19.21 -3.73
CA SER A 77 -17.24 19.03 -2.96
C SER A 77 -17.46 19.65 -1.60
N LEU A 78 -17.00 18.97 -0.55
CA LEU A 78 -16.87 19.62 0.74
C LEU A 78 -15.77 20.67 0.55
N GLU A 79 -16.14 21.90 0.18
CA GLU A 79 -15.24 23.04 0.10
C GLU A 79 -14.77 23.35 1.51
N LEU A 80 -13.70 22.64 1.88
CA LEU A 80 -12.89 22.95 3.03
C LEU A 80 -12.25 24.31 2.73
N GLU A 81 -12.81 25.37 3.32
CA GLU A 81 -12.09 26.62 3.51
C GLU A 81 -10.82 26.30 4.34
N THR A 82 -9.74 25.95 3.64
CA THR A 82 -8.40 26.08 4.21
C THR A 82 -8.16 27.55 4.46
N PRO A 83 -7.99 28.01 5.71
CA PRO A 83 -7.77 29.41 5.98
C PRO A 83 -6.53 29.88 5.22
N CYS A 84 -6.72 30.90 4.38
CA CYS A 84 -5.65 31.50 3.61
C CYS A 84 -4.52 31.99 4.53
N ASN A 85 -3.31 32.03 3.96
CA ASN A 85 -2.06 32.21 4.69
C ASN A 85 -1.94 33.49 5.56
N THR A 86 -0.92 33.44 6.42
CA THR A 86 -0.13 34.56 7.00
C THR A 86 -0.70 35.53 8.05
N GLN A 87 -2.02 35.79 8.19
CA GLN A 87 -2.45 36.81 9.18
C GLN A 87 -2.43 36.39 10.66
N LEU A 88 -2.74 35.13 10.99
CA LEU A 88 -2.75 34.69 12.41
C LEU A 88 -1.32 34.46 12.94
N TYR A 89 -0.45 33.88 12.11
CA TYR A 89 0.93 33.57 12.48
C TYR A 89 1.78 34.83 12.70
N SER A 90 1.53 35.90 11.94
CA SER A 90 2.17 37.20 12.16
C SER A 90 1.71 37.85 13.46
N LYS A 91 0.40 37.82 13.78
CA LYS A 91 -0.14 38.33 15.04
C LYS A 91 0.40 37.57 16.28
N ILE A 92 0.48 36.24 16.21
CA ILE A 92 1.08 35.43 17.29
C ILE A 92 2.59 35.70 17.41
N LYS A 93 3.32 35.86 16.29
CA LYS A 93 4.74 36.21 16.31
C LYS A 93 5.00 37.60 16.92
N ILE A 94 4.15 38.59 16.64
CA ILE A 94 4.22 39.93 17.25
C ILE A 94 3.97 39.86 18.76
N ALA A 95 3.01 39.05 19.21
CA ALA A 95 2.71 38.88 20.63
C ALA A 95 3.80 38.11 21.42
N LEU A 96 4.59 37.28 20.73
CA LEU A 96 5.75 36.56 21.31
C LEU A 96 7.05 37.36 21.23
N ASP A 97 7.07 38.53 20.58
CA ASP A 97 8.30 39.29 20.42
C ASP A 97 8.65 40.04 21.72
N SER A 98 9.65 39.51 22.43
CA SER A 98 10.04 39.95 23.77
C SER A 98 10.46 41.43 23.88
N ALA A 99 10.66 42.12 22.75
CA ALA A 99 10.88 43.56 22.70
C ALA A 99 9.59 44.36 22.96
N TYR A 100 8.44 43.91 22.46
CA TYR A 100 7.16 44.63 22.56
C TYR A 100 6.60 44.63 24.00
N MET A 101 6.80 43.53 24.73
CA MET A 101 6.44 43.43 26.15
C MET A 101 7.28 44.37 27.03
N ARG A 102 8.53 44.66 26.65
CA ARG A 102 9.45 45.55 27.41
C ARG A 102 9.20 47.04 27.19
N SER A 103 8.54 47.42 26.08
CA SER A 103 8.22 48.83 25.84
C SER A 103 6.98 49.28 26.61
N GLN A 104 5.99 48.41 26.85
CA GLN A 104 4.82 48.75 27.68
C GLN A 104 5.08 48.70 29.19
N SER A 105 6.12 47.99 29.66
CA SER A 105 6.45 47.91 31.08
C SER A 105 7.22 49.12 31.64
N LYS A 106 7.43 50.19 30.86
CA LYS A 106 8.16 51.40 31.29
C LYS A 106 7.29 52.62 31.62
N GLU A 107 5.98 52.54 31.44
CA GLU A 107 5.04 53.62 31.78
C GLU A 107 4.15 53.21 32.97
N ARG A 108 4.75 53.08 34.17
CA ARG A 108 4.11 53.21 35.50
C ARG A 108 5.11 52.98 36.64
N GLU A 109 6.00 53.94 36.84
CA GLU A 109 6.70 54.10 38.13
C GLU A 109 6.31 55.46 38.72
N SER A 110 5.25 55.46 39.53
CA SER A 110 4.85 56.60 40.36
C SER A 110 4.32 56.12 41.71
N SER A 111 5.22 56.11 42.70
CA SER A 111 4.96 56.16 44.15
C SER A 111 3.76 55.40 44.73
N SER A 112 4.01 54.36 45.53
CA SER A 112 4.15 54.50 46.99
C SER A 112 4.32 53.13 47.65
N ASP A 113 5.10 53.08 48.73
CA ASP A 113 5.42 51.84 49.44
C ASP A 113 4.22 51.32 50.25
N SER A 114 3.89 50.04 50.07
CA SER A 114 3.21 49.22 51.08
C SER A 114 3.52 47.75 50.81
N ASP A 115 4.01 47.06 51.83
CA ASP A 115 4.32 45.62 51.79
C ASP A 115 3.01 44.81 51.83
N ASP A 116 2.56 44.31 50.67
CA ASP A 116 1.55 43.26 50.57
C ASP A 116 2.15 42.03 49.87
N GLU A 117 1.99 40.85 50.47
CA GLU A 117 2.40 39.59 49.83
C GLU A 117 1.61 39.36 48.53
N PRO A 118 2.24 38.88 47.44
CA PRO A 118 1.56 38.70 46.17
C PRO A 118 0.52 37.57 46.27
N SER A 119 -0.75 37.96 46.11
CA SER A 119 -1.87 37.01 46.09
C SER A 119 -1.73 35.97 44.95
N PRO A 120 -2.37 34.78 45.06
CA PRO A 120 -2.21 33.71 44.07
C PRO A 120 -2.80 33.98 42.66
N GLU A 121 -3.31 35.18 42.40
CA GLU A 121 -4.07 35.51 41.19
C GLU A 121 -3.25 36.13 40.04
N GLU A 122 -1.94 36.33 40.20
CA GLU A 122 -1.04 36.56 39.05
C GLU A 122 -0.75 35.26 38.28
N GLN A 123 -1.82 34.58 37.86
CA GLN A 123 -1.72 33.55 36.82
C GLN A 123 -1.19 34.19 35.54
N GLU A 124 -0.08 33.64 35.03
CA GLU A 124 0.48 33.99 33.72
C GLU A 124 -0.66 34.09 32.69
N ARG A 125 -0.91 35.31 32.18
CA ARG A 125 -1.90 35.58 31.12
C ARG A 125 -1.46 34.94 29.81
N THR A 126 -1.56 33.61 29.77
CA THR A 126 -1.28 32.78 28.61
C THR A 126 -2.28 33.18 27.55
N LEU A 127 -1.82 33.83 26.48
CA LEU A 127 -2.68 34.21 25.36
C LEU A 127 -3.36 32.96 24.80
N LEU A 128 -4.65 32.82 25.11
CA LEU A 128 -5.48 31.73 24.63
C LEU A 128 -5.61 31.86 23.10
N PRO A 129 -5.34 30.80 22.33
CA PRO A 129 -5.37 30.90 20.87
C PRO A 129 -6.78 31.19 20.31
N PHE A 130 -7.83 30.95 21.11
CA PHE A 130 -9.23 31.16 20.76
C PHE A 130 -10.02 31.67 21.97
N LYS A 131 -10.99 32.56 21.76
CA LYS A 131 -11.94 33.01 22.79
C LYS A 131 -12.93 31.88 23.11
N GLY A 132 -13.26 31.66 24.39
CA GLY A 132 -14.19 30.62 24.81
C GLY A 132 -13.55 29.24 25.00
N TYR A 133 -12.22 29.17 25.15
CA TYR A 133 -11.45 27.93 25.32
C TYR A 133 -10.55 28.00 26.56
N LYS A 134 -10.48 26.89 27.31
CA LYS A 134 -9.59 26.73 28.47
C LYS A 134 -8.49 25.70 28.21
N LYS A 135 -7.34 25.91 28.85
CA LYS A 135 -6.19 24.99 28.83
C LYS A 135 -6.44 23.84 29.81
N ILE A 136 -6.23 22.60 29.38
CA ILE A 136 -6.25 21.42 30.25
C ILE A 136 -4.89 20.73 30.18
N LEU A 137 -4.35 20.35 31.34
CA LEU A 137 -3.08 19.64 31.50
C LEU A 137 -3.31 18.12 31.62
N LEU A 138 -2.51 17.33 30.92
CA LEU A 138 -2.66 15.89 30.74
C LEU A 138 -1.28 15.21 30.74
N ARG A 139 -0.81 14.71 31.90
CA ARG A 139 0.45 13.93 32.08
C ARG A 139 1.62 14.33 31.14
N GLY A 140 2.10 15.57 31.23
CA GLY A 140 3.20 16.05 30.38
C GLY A 140 2.77 16.64 29.03
N TYR A 141 1.47 16.82 28.82
CA TYR A 141 0.85 17.51 27.68
C TYR A 141 -0.14 18.58 28.16
N PHE A 142 -0.53 19.47 27.25
CA PHE A 142 -1.71 20.31 27.38
C PHE A 142 -2.49 20.36 26.07
N LEU A 143 -3.78 20.68 26.15
CA LEU A 143 -4.62 20.98 24.99
C LEU A 143 -5.67 22.04 25.37
N PHE A 144 -6.29 22.65 24.36
CA PHE A 144 -7.36 23.64 24.51
C PHE A 144 -8.70 23.02 24.11
N VAL A 145 -9.66 23.03 25.04
CA VAL A 145 -11.07 22.67 24.82
C VAL A 145 -11.95 23.89 25.06
N ARG A 146 -13.21 23.87 24.61
CA ARG A 146 -14.17 24.90 25.02
C ARG A 146 -14.37 24.94 26.53
N GLU A 147 -14.67 26.12 27.05
CA GLU A 147 -14.93 26.34 28.48
C GLU A 147 -16.07 25.46 29.03
N SER A 148 -17.03 25.07 28.19
CA SER A 148 -18.15 24.16 28.48
C SER A 148 -17.78 22.69 28.76
N PHE A 149 -16.54 22.26 28.50
CA PHE A 149 -16.11 20.89 28.79
C PHE A 149 -15.67 20.73 30.24
N GLU A 150 -16.29 19.82 30.98
CA GLU A 150 -15.96 19.50 32.37
C GLU A 150 -15.27 18.14 32.48
N HIS A 151 -14.53 17.92 33.57
CA HIS A 151 -13.94 16.61 33.87
C HIS A 151 -15.02 15.65 34.35
N THR A 152 -15.09 14.46 33.75
CA THR A 152 -15.93 13.38 34.28
C THR A 152 -15.21 12.66 35.43
N SER A 153 -15.96 12.03 36.33
CA SER A 153 -15.42 11.21 37.44
C SER A 153 -14.63 9.97 36.98
N PHE A 154 -14.62 9.66 35.68
CA PHE A 154 -13.93 8.52 35.11
C PHE A 154 -12.56 8.92 34.52
N THR A 155 -11.62 9.26 35.39
CA THR A 155 -10.21 9.46 35.06
C THR A 155 -9.40 8.24 35.53
N SER A 156 -9.00 7.38 34.59
CA SER A 156 -8.05 6.30 34.86
C SER A 156 -6.63 6.80 34.62
N GLY A 157 -5.62 6.19 35.22
CA GLY A 157 -4.25 6.72 35.25
C GLY A 157 -3.68 7.15 33.89
N SER A 158 -4.03 6.47 32.80
CA SER A 158 -3.61 6.80 31.42
C SER A 158 -4.69 7.48 30.57
N MET A 159 -5.93 7.61 31.04
CA MET A 159 -7.08 8.09 30.26
C MET A 159 -7.85 9.20 30.99
N THR A 160 -7.92 10.38 30.36
CA THR A 160 -8.74 11.50 30.82
C THR A 160 -10.00 11.62 29.95
N ARG A 161 -11.18 11.71 30.59
CA ARG A 161 -12.44 11.93 29.90
C ARG A 161 -13.10 13.25 30.32
N LEU A 162 -13.46 14.05 29.32
CA LEU A 162 -14.15 15.33 29.42
C LEU A 162 -15.55 15.23 28.81
N GLN A 163 -16.49 16.04 29.28
CA GLN A 163 -17.85 16.08 28.74
C GLN A 163 -18.40 17.51 28.74
N ASP A 164 -18.99 17.89 27.61
CA ASP A 164 -19.83 19.08 27.45
C ASP A 164 -21.28 18.61 27.63
N ILE A 165 -21.86 18.90 28.80
CA ILE A 165 -23.19 18.40 29.18
C ILE A 165 -24.28 19.02 28.30
N GLU A 166 -24.17 20.31 27.98
CA GLU A 166 -25.16 21.04 27.18
C GLU A 166 -25.29 20.51 25.75
N ARG A 167 -24.16 20.11 25.14
CA ARG A 167 -24.10 19.60 23.76
C ARG A 167 -24.08 18.08 23.69
N GLY A 168 -23.91 17.40 24.82
CA GLY A 168 -23.78 15.95 24.92
C GLY A 168 -22.49 15.39 24.31
N ILE A 169 -21.49 16.24 24.05
CA ILE A 169 -20.23 15.82 23.42
C ILE A 169 -19.29 15.32 24.51
N SER A 170 -18.64 14.16 24.32
CA SER A 170 -17.56 13.72 25.20
C SER A 170 -16.24 13.55 24.46
N ILE A 171 -15.13 13.86 25.14
CA ILE A 171 -13.76 13.72 24.65
C ILE A 171 -13.06 12.74 25.57
N SER A 172 -12.40 11.73 25.03
CA SER A 172 -11.50 10.85 25.78
C SER A 172 -10.09 10.92 25.18
N VAL A 173 -9.11 11.22 26.02
CA VAL A 173 -7.69 11.31 25.67
C VAL A 173 -6.97 10.20 26.41
N THR A 174 -6.33 9.29 25.68
CA THR A 174 -5.50 8.22 26.27
C THR A 174 -4.04 8.45 25.90
N LEU A 175 -3.20 8.58 26.92
CA LEU A 175 -1.75 8.73 26.82
C LEU A 175 -1.10 7.39 27.14
N ARG A 176 -0.48 6.75 26.14
CA ARG A 176 0.27 5.49 26.35
C ARG A 176 1.64 5.79 26.95
N ASP A 177 2.27 4.79 27.54
CA ASP A 177 3.62 4.95 28.08
C ASP A 177 4.65 5.16 26.93
N PRO A 178 5.66 6.03 27.11
CA PRO A 178 6.73 6.19 26.13
C PRO A 178 7.51 4.89 25.92
N ARG A 179 7.86 4.59 24.67
CA ARG A 179 8.68 3.44 24.26
C ARG A 179 9.87 3.89 23.41
N ALA A 180 10.94 3.11 23.35
CA ALA A 180 12.06 3.43 22.48
C ALA A 180 11.66 3.29 20.99
N VAL A 181 12.19 4.18 20.14
CA VAL A 181 12.01 4.19 18.68
C VAL A 181 12.64 2.96 18.03
N HIS A 182 13.71 2.43 18.62
CA HIS A 182 14.58 1.41 18.01
C HIS A 182 14.35 -0.03 18.53
N TYR A 183 13.16 -0.36 19.10
CA TYR A 183 12.92 -1.68 19.68
C TYR A 183 12.80 -2.78 18.60
N PRO A 184 13.72 -3.77 18.49
CA PRO A 184 13.75 -4.67 17.32
C PRO A 184 12.56 -5.63 17.22
N GLU A 185 12.01 -6.05 18.37
CA GLU A 185 10.83 -6.93 18.45
C GLU A 185 9.53 -6.23 18.03
N LEU A 186 9.54 -4.90 17.96
CA LEU A 186 8.50 -4.04 17.39
C LEU A 186 8.96 -3.49 16.03
N GLY A 187 9.61 -4.34 15.21
CA GLY A 187 10.39 -4.01 14.02
C GLY A 187 9.72 -3.14 12.93
N ARG A 188 8.42 -2.85 13.06
CA ARG A 188 7.83 -1.60 12.56
C ARG A 188 6.91 -1.04 13.64
N VAL A 189 7.14 0.21 14.07
CA VAL A 189 6.24 0.92 14.99
C VAL A 189 4.83 0.85 14.41
N PRO A 190 3.81 0.29 15.12
CA PRO A 190 2.56 -0.13 14.49
C PRO A 190 1.98 0.94 13.60
N ASP A 191 1.71 0.58 12.34
CA ASP A 191 1.17 1.50 11.36
C ASP A 191 -0.07 2.20 11.92
N LEU A 192 -0.03 3.53 11.98
CA LEU A 192 -1.09 4.35 12.57
C LEU A 192 -2.42 4.11 11.86
N TYR A 193 -2.38 3.79 10.57
CA TYR A 193 -3.53 3.36 9.79
C TYR A 193 -4.09 2.03 10.31
N LYS A 194 -3.26 0.97 10.41
CA LYS A 194 -3.71 -0.34 10.93
C LYS A 194 -4.27 -0.25 12.35
N TYR A 195 -3.60 0.50 13.22
CA TYR A 195 -4.08 0.73 14.57
C TYR A 195 -5.44 1.45 14.58
N SER A 196 -5.56 2.54 13.81
CA SER A 196 -6.80 3.32 13.74
C SER A 196 -7.94 2.50 13.12
N ARG A 197 -7.68 1.66 12.11
CA ARG A 197 -8.71 0.78 11.54
C ARG A 197 -9.14 -0.36 12.48
N GLY A 198 -8.31 -0.77 13.45
CA GLY A 198 -8.75 -1.65 14.54
C GLY A 198 -10.00 -1.11 15.25
N PHE A 199 -10.07 0.19 15.48
CA PHE A 199 -11.20 0.89 16.09
C PHE A 199 -12.51 0.82 15.27
N LEU A 200 -12.42 0.63 13.94
CA LEU A 200 -13.61 0.46 13.09
C LEU A 200 -14.33 -0.88 13.38
N HIS A 201 -13.62 -1.90 13.84
CA HIS A 201 -14.21 -3.19 14.21
C HIS A 201 -14.94 -3.14 15.56
N GLU A 202 -14.60 -2.18 16.44
CA GLU A 202 -15.25 -1.98 17.74
C GLU A 202 -16.56 -1.18 17.63
N LEU A 203 -16.81 -0.53 16.49
CA LEU A 203 -17.96 0.35 16.27
C LEU A 203 -18.97 -0.27 15.30
N ALA A 204 -20.25 -0.08 15.58
CA ALA A 204 -21.33 -0.28 14.61
C ALA A 204 -21.31 0.86 13.56
N VAL A 205 -20.29 0.87 12.70
CA VAL A 205 -20.06 1.92 11.70
C VAL A 205 -21.16 1.89 10.64
N VAL A 206 -21.76 3.05 10.37
CA VAL A 206 -22.74 3.27 9.30
C VAL A 206 -22.06 3.82 8.06
N GLU A 207 -21.16 4.78 8.25
CA GLU A 207 -20.56 5.58 7.19
C GLU A 207 -19.21 6.12 7.67
N VAL A 208 -18.15 5.89 6.91
CA VAL A 208 -16.83 6.52 7.12
C VAL A 208 -16.81 7.81 6.30
N LEU A 209 -16.76 8.95 6.99
CA LEU A 209 -16.78 10.28 6.40
C LEU A 209 -15.37 10.82 6.11
N VAL A 210 -14.39 10.44 6.94
CA VAL A 210 -12.96 10.73 6.76
C VAL A 210 -12.14 9.52 7.20
N ASP A 211 -11.13 9.16 6.41
CA ASP A 211 -10.14 8.12 6.66
C ASP A 211 -8.81 8.60 6.04
N GLY A 212 -7.81 8.95 6.85
CA GLY A 212 -6.59 9.53 6.30
C GLY A 212 -5.48 9.94 7.27
N LEU A 213 -4.36 10.36 6.68
CA LEU A 213 -3.26 11.00 7.40
C LEU A 213 -3.65 12.44 7.77
N TYR A 214 -3.37 12.81 9.02
CA TYR A 214 -3.65 14.14 9.54
C TYR A 214 -2.37 14.94 9.79
N ASN A 215 -2.24 16.08 9.11
CA ASN A 215 -1.13 17.00 9.34
C ASN A 215 -1.46 17.91 10.52
N LYS A 216 -0.82 17.66 11.67
CA LYS A 216 -0.95 18.47 12.89
C LYS A 216 -0.44 19.90 12.63
N ARG A 217 -1.33 20.90 12.73
CA ARG A 217 -1.07 22.30 12.30
C ARG A 217 -0.66 23.26 13.42
N MET A 218 -0.79 22.88 14.68
CA MET A 218 -0.38 23.69 15.83
C MET A 218 0.71 22.97 16.63
N ASN A 219 1.78 23.68 16.96
CA ASN A 219 2.83 23.24 17.89
C ASN A 219 3.19 24.42 18.78
N LEU A 220 2.55 24.49 19.96
CA LEU A 220 2.45 25.73 20.73
C LEU A 220 3.65 26.00 21.66
N ASN A 221 4.67 25.14 21.65
CA ASN A 221 5.87 25.29 22.49
C ASN A 221 7.20 25.00 21.76
N ASN A 222 7.23 25.12 20.42
CA ASN A 222 8.40 24.78 19.59
C ASN A 222 8.92 23.35 19.85
N ASP A 223 8.03 22.37 20.05
CA ASP A 223 8.39 20.97 20.24
C ASP A 223 9.28 20.48 19.10
N LEU A 224 10.48 20.00 19.42
CA LEU A 224 11.40 19.41 18.45
C LEU A 224 10.97 18.00 18.03
N ALA A 225 10.12 17.33 18.80
CA ALA A 225 9.63 16.01 18.46
C ALA A 225 8.85 16.04 17.12
N THR A 226 9.02 15.00 16.31
CA THR A 226 8.28 14.83 15.06
C THR A 226 6.90 14.26 15.36
N TRP A 227 5.85 14.87 14.81
CA TRP A 227 4.47 14.41 15.00
C TRP A 227 3.93 13.76 13.73
N SER A 228 3.42 12.54 13.86
CA SER A 228 2.60 11.87 12.84
C SER A 228 1.19 11.67 13.40
N CYS A 229 0.16 11.76 12.56
CA CYS A 229 -1.21 11.50 13.00
C CYS A 229 -2.01 10.80 11.91
N TYR A 230 -2.90 9.91 12.34
CA TYR A 230 -3.97 9.34 11.52
C TYR A 230 -5.32 9.73 12.13
N HIS A 231 -6.34 9.93 11.30
CA HIS A 231 -7.68 10.25 11.80
C HIS A 231 -8.79 9.49 11.06
N LEU A 232 -9.90 9.34 11.79
CA LEU A 232 -11.15 8.77 11.33
C LEU A 232 -12.29 9.69 11.76
N LEU A 233 -13.22 9.97 10.85
CA LEU A 233 -14.53 10.51 11.20
C LEU A 233 -15.56 9.49 10.74
N VAL A 234 -16.27 8.88 11.69
CA VAL A 234 -17.26 7.85 11.42
C VAL A 234 -18.60 8.20 12.02
N LYS A 235 -19.65 7.92 11.27
CA LYS A 235 -21.02 7.99 11.73
C LYS A 235 -21.45 6.58 12.13
N THR A 236 -21.99 6.43 13.32
CA THR A 236 -22.67 5.22 13.81
C THR A 236 -24.18 5.43 13.72
N ASP A 237 -24.97 4.41 14.09
CA ASP A 237 -26.43 4.52 14.09
C ASP A 237 -26.95 5.54 15.14
N SER A 238 -26.13 5.88 16.15
CA SER A 238 -26.52 6.77 17.27
C SER A 238 -25.64 8.01 17.46
N SER A 239 -24.42 8.03 16.93
CA SER A 239 -23.42 9.08 17.18
C SER A 239 -22.55 9.39 15.96
N LEU A 240 -21.97 10.58 15.95
CA LEU A 240 -20.82 10.92 15.14
C LEU A 240 -19.57 10.81 16.02
N VAL A 241 -18.61 9.99 15.61
CA VAL A 241 -17.39 9.70 16.35
C VAL A 241 -16.19 10.15 15.54
N ALA A 242 -15.32 10.96 16.13
CA ALA A 242 -14.04 11.34 15.53
C ALA A 242 -12.90 10.77 16.35
N PHE A 243 -11.96 10.10 15.71
CA PHE A 243 -10.81 9.46 16.35
C PHE A 243 -9.51 9.96 15.71
N PHE A 244 -8.56 10.39 16.55
CA PHE A 244 -7.24 10.83 16.15
C PHE A 244 -6.22 9.98 16.91
N MET A 245 -5.29 9.34 16.19
CA MET A 245 -4.11 8.74 16.81
C MET A 245 -2.88 9.54 16.41
N PHE A 246 -2.34 10.30 17.37
CA PHE A 246 -1.07 10.98 17.25
C PHE A 246 0.06 10.05 17.70
N ARG A 247 1.22 10.20 17.06
CA ARG A 247 2.50 9.63 17.50
C ARG A 247 3.52 10.76 17.55
N ARG A 248 4.02 11.03 18.74
CA ARG A 248 5.14 11.94 18.98
C ARG A 248 6.41 11.10 18.95
N MET A 249 7.23 11.24 17.92
CA MET A 249 8.52 10.55 17.75
C MET A 249 9.67 11.50 18.05
N HIS A 250 10.81 10.94 18.44
CA HIS A 250 12.03 11.71 18.70
C HIS A 250 11.82 12.70 19.86
N MET A 251 11.29 12.21 20.98
CA MET A 251 11.04 13.02 22.16
C MET A 251 12.37 13.48 22.80
N PRO A 252 12.55 14.78 23.08
CA PRO A 252 13.68 15.29 23.88
C PRO A 252 13.75 14.64 25.28
N PRO A 253 14.91 14.65 25.95
CA PRO A 253 16.19 15.20 25.48
C PRO A 253 17.02 14.23 24.63
N MET A 254 16.74 12.92 24.66
CA MET A 254 17.58 11.89 24.04
C MET A 254 17.16 11.51 22.61
N PHE A 255 15.97 11.95 22.16
CA PHE A 255 15.40 11.69 20.82
C PHE A 255 15.16 10.20 20.50
N ASP A 256 15.42 9.28 21.42
CA ASP A 256 15.27 7.84 21.25
C ASP A 256 13.89 7.30 21.65
N MET A 257 12.98 8.14 22.14
CA MET A 257 11.64 7.76 22.61
C MET A 257 10.52 8.24 21.66
N CYS A 258 9.44 7.46 21.61
CA CYS A 258 8.17 7.86 21.02
C CYS A 258 6.99 7.52 21.94
N GLN A 259 5.88 8.24 21.76
CA GLN A 259 4.65 8.07 22.54
C GLN A 259 3.42 8.18 21.63
N ASP A 260 2.49 7.22 21.77
CA ASP A 260 1.21 7.19 21.05
C ASP A 260 0.11 7.81 21.92
N ILE A 261 -0.72 8.67 21.32
CA ILE A 261 -1.76 9.44 22.00
C ILE A 261 -3.05 9.36 21.17
N SER A 262 -4.09 8.73 21.72
CA SER A 262 -5.40 8.67 21.06
C SER A 262 -6.37 9.68 21.65
N VAL A 263 -7.01 10.46 20.79
CA VAL A 263 -8.11 11.38 21.14
C VAL A 263 -9.38 10.93 20.42
N ARG A 264 -10.41 10.59 21.18
CA ARG A 264 -11.73 10.18 20.69
C ARG A 264 -12.77 11.22 21.11
N PHE A 265 -13.58 11.66 20.15
CA PHE A 265 -14.73 12.54 20.35
C PHE A 265 -16.00 11.76 20.00
N ASP A 266 -16.99 11.77 20.88
CA ASP A 266 -18.32 11.19 20.64
C ASP A 266 -19.38 12.29 20.75
N MET A 267 -20.19 12.47 19.70
CA MET A 267 -21.36 13.36 19.70
C MET A 267 -22.62 12.58 19.33
N PRO A 268 -23.64 12.49 20.20
CA PRO A 268 -24.92 11.86 19.87
C PRO A 268 -25.60 12.55 18.70
N LEU A 269 -26.12 11.80 17.72
CA LEU A 269 -26.93 12.35 16.61
C LEU A 269 -28.28 12.91 17.11
N SER A 270 -28.68 12.50 18.31
CA SER A 270 -29.88 12.94 19.02
C SER A 270 -29.74 14.30 19.74
N SER A 271 -28.57 14.97 19.68
CA SER A 271 -28.35 16.31 20.27
C SER A 271 -29.07 17.44 19.50
N ARG A 272 -30.39 17.34 19.40
CA ARG A 272 -31.28 18.48 19.09
C ARG A 272 -31.26 19.41 20.30
N SER A 273 -30.53 20.52 20.19
CA SER A 273 -30.70 21.64 21.13
C SER A 273 -32.18 22.07 21.13
N PRO A 274 -32.86 22.10 22.29
CA PRO A 274 -34.27 22.49 22.36
C PRO A 274 -34.54 23.96 21.96
N ALA A 275 -33.52 24.81 21.95
CA ALA A 275 -33.65 26.26 21.77
C ALA A 275 -33.84 26.73 20.31
N ALA A 276 -33.81 25.83 19.32
CA ALA A 276 -33.79 26.19 17.89
C ALA A 276 -35.09 25.85 17.12
N SER A 277 -36.21 25.62 17.81
CA SER A 277 -37.49 25.21 17.20
C SER A 277 -38.38 26.37 16.72
N GLN A 278 -37.81 27.37 16.05
CA GLN A 278 -38.58 28.51 15.48
C GLN A 278 -38.16 28.95 14.05
N HIS A 279 -37.60 28.07 13.21
CA HIS A 279 -37.57 28.33 11.76
C HIS A 279 -37.78 27.04 10.92
N PRO A 280 -38.87 26.93 10.14
CA PRO A 280 -39.14 25.77 9.31
C PRO A 280 -38.47 25.90 7.92
N ASN A 281 -37.15 25.68 7.86
CA ASN A 281 -36.45 25.51 6.58
C ASN A 281 -35.58 24.23 6.61
N ALA A 282 -36.14 23.16 6.03
CA ALA A 282 -35.49 21.85 5.94
C ALA A 282 -34.41 21.83 4.85
N GLY A 283 -33.18 22.22 5.21
CA GLY A 283 -32.00 22.11 4.36
C GLY A 283 -30.65 22.10 5.11
N ALA A 284 -30.61 22.60 6.34
CA ALA A 284 -29.37 22.87 7.08
C ALA A 284 -28.67 21.65 7.74
N GLN A 285 -28.95 20.41 7.30
CA GLN A 285 -28.35 19.21 7.91
C GLN A 285 -26.90 18.96 7.45
N GLY A 286 -26.49 19.50 6.30
CA GLY A 286 -25.12 19.42 5.79
C GLY A 286 -24.12 20.40 6.43
N GLN A 287 -24.58 21.55 6.94
CA GLN A 287 -23.68 22.63 7.43
C GLN A 287 -23.13 22.41 8.84
N LYS A 288 -23.75 21.55 9.67
CA LYS A 288 -23.30 21.34 11.07
C LYS A 288 -22.08 20.43 11.19
N THR A 289 -21.94 19.43 10.31
CA THR A 289 -20.83 18.47 10.36
C THR A 289 -19.46 19.12 10.14
N PRO A 290 -19.25 20.01 9.15
CA PRO A 290 -17.97 20.69 8.97
C PRO A 290 -17.57 21.57 10.16
N LEU A 291 -18.52 22.31 10.76
CA LEU A 291 -18.25 23.18 11.90
C LEU A 291 -17.82 22.39 13.15
N PHE A 292 -18.53 21.30 13.47
CA PHE A 292 -18.16 20.39 14.54
C PHE A 292 -16.80 19.74 14.29
N TYR A 293 -16.53 19.31 13.05
CA TYR A 293 -15.27 18.71 12.69
C TYR A 293 -14.09 19.70 12.76
N ASN A 294 -14.31 20.97 12.44
CA ASN A 294 -13.32 22.04 12.60
C ASN A 294 -13.01 22.32 14.08
N GLU A 295 -14.01 22.28 14.97
CA GLU A 295 -13.82 22.37 16.43
C GLU A 295 -13.01 21.19 16.98
N ILE A 296 -13.35 19.96 16.58
CA ILE A 296 -12.59 18.75 16.87
C ILE A 296 -11.13 18.90 16.40
N CYS A 297 -10.92 19.27 15.14
CA CYS A 297 -9.60 19.49 14.56
C CYS A 297 -8.81 20.56 15.32
N THR A 298 -9.47 21.60 15.82
CA THR A 298 -8.83 22.67 16.61
C THR A 298 -8.34 22.13 17.96
N THR A 299 -9.21 21.43 18.68
CA THR A 299 -8.87 20.77 19.95
C THR A 299 -7.76 19.73 19.76
N ALA A 300 -7.88 18.86 18.76
CA ALA A 300 -6.90 17.82 18.45
C ALA A 300 -5.53 18.40 18.03
N ASN A 301 -5.50 19.45 17.20
CA ASN A 301 -4.25 20.13 16.83
C ASN A 301 -3.55 20.76 18.03
N SER A 302 -4.33 21.26 19.00
CA SER A 302 -3.80 22.02 20.14
C SER A 302 -2.97 21.18 21.11
N ILE A 303 -3.07 19.84 21.03
CA ILE A 303 -2.30 18.93 21.89
C ILE A 303 -0.81 19.19 21.74
N THR A 304 -0.16 19.60 22.83
CA THR A 304 1.22 20.09 22.83
C THR A 304 1.89 19.55 24.08
N ALA A 305 3.18 19.19 24.03
CA ALA A 305 3.90 18.77 25.24
C ALA A 305 3.92 19.94 26.24
N SER A 306 3.69 19.68 27.53
CA SER A 306 3.86 20.66 28.60
C SER A 306 5.28 20.66 29.17
N ASP A 307 6.20 19.95 28.53
CA ASP A 307 7.53 19.68 29.03
C ASP A 307 8.43 20.94 29.02
N PRO A 308 8.90 21.44 30.17
CA PRO A 308 9.87 22.55 30.21
C PRO A 308 11.23 22.17 29.60
N TYR A 309 11.55 20.88 29.48
CA TYR A 309 12.78 20.38 28.85
C TYR A 309 12.70 20.32 27.32
N ASN A 310 11.55 20.64 26.69
CA ASN A 310 11.50 20.93 25.25
C ASN A 310 12.41 22.10 24.85
N MET A 311 12.82 22.94 25.81
CA MET A 311 13.73 24.05 25.57
C MET A 311 15.20 23.62 25.41
N TRP A 312 15.48 22.96 24.27
CA TRP A 312 16.81 22.93 23.64
C TRP A 312 17.37 24.37 23.42
N TYR A 313 16.46 25.36 23.41
CA TYR A 313 16.67 26.79 23.23
C TYR A 313 16.31 27.65 24.48
N VAL A 314 16.80 27.32 25.69
CA VAL A 314 16.96 28.38 26.73
C VAL A 314 18.32 29.05 26.53
N PRO A 315 18.42 30.34 26.16
CA PRO A 315 19.72 30.98 25.93
C PRO A 315 20.52 31.27 27.22
N LEU A 316 19.86 31.31 28.40
CA LEU A 316 20.41 31.94 29.61
C LEU A 316 20.44 31.10 30.91
N ALA A 317 19.72 29.98 31.03
CA ALA A 317 19.67 29.23 32.29
C ALA A 317 20.69 28.06 32.37
N ARG A 318 21.69 28.20 33.26
CA ARG A 318 22.62 27.14 33.75
C ARG A 318 23.50 26.44 32.70
N ARG A 319 24.63 27.09 32.35
CA ARG A 319 25.74 26.60 31.49
C ARG A 319 26.25 25.16 31.76
N LYS A 320 26.10 24.59 32.95
CA LYS A 320 26.59 23.23 33.29
C LYS A 320 25.68 22.09 32.80
N GLY A 321 24.37 22.30 32.68
CA GLY A 321 23.44 21.25 32.23
C GLY A 321 23.51 20.98 30.72
N ARG A 322 23.74 22.04 29.92
CA ARG A 322 23.74 22.01 28.45
C ARG A 322 24.80 21.10 27.83
N ARG A 323 25.95 20.92 28.49
CA ARG A 323 27.02 20.03 28.01
C ARG A 323 26.58 18.57 28.05
N ARG A 324 26.18 18.07 29.24
CA ARG A 324 25.87 16.65 29.49
C ARG A 324 24.93 16.01 28.47
N TYR A 325 23.82 16.67 28.09
CA TYR A 325 22.89 16.10 27.10
C TYR A 325 23.46 16.12 25.68
N LYS A 326 24.17 17.18 25.27
CA LYS A 326 24.84 17.21 23.97
C LYS A 326 25.91 16.12 23.89
N ASP A 327 26.68 15.94 24.96
CA ASP A 327 27.75 14.94 25.03
C ASP A 327 27.19 13.50 24.96
N LEU A 328 26.05 13.23 25.60
CA LEU A 328 25.35 11.93 25.51
C LEU A 328 24.72 11.66 24.14
N ILE A 329 24.13 12.68 23.50
CA ILE A 329 23.64 12.57 22.12
C ILE A 329 24.82 12.32 21.19
N GLN A 330 25.90 13.10 21.30
CA GLN A 330 27.10 12.97 20.46
C GLN A 330 27.74 11.59 20.62
N LEU A 331 27.87 11.05 21.84
CA LEU A 331 28.39 9.71 22.08
C LEU A 331 27.57 8.62 21.37
N ARG A 332 26.23 8.70 21.46
CA ARG A 332 25.34 7.75 20.75
C ARG A 332 25.44 7.90 19.24
N LEU A 333 25.52 9.13 18.76
CA LEU A 333 25.60 9.50 17.36
C LEU A 333 26.92 9.04 16.74
N ASP A 334 28.04 9.23 17.45
CA ASP A 334 29.38 8.75 17.10
C ASP A 334 29.47 7.23 17.17
N SER A 335 28.75 6.56 18.09
CA SER A 335 28.65 5.09 18.15
C SER A 335 27.74 4.47 17.07
N LEU A 336 27.17 5.30 16.20
CA LEU A 336 26.20 4.97 15.15
C LEU A 336 25.00 4.14 15.60
N ARG A 337 24.31 4.54 16.69
CA ARG A 337 23.16 3.80 17.24
C ARG A 337 21.78 4.34 16.87
N PHE A 338 21.71 5.32 15.99
CA PHE A 338 20.47 5.93 15.55
C PHE A 338 20.00 5.33 14.21
N ASP A 339 18.72 5.48 13.89
CA ASP A 339 18.20 5.13 12.56
C ASP A 339 18.45 6.26 11.55
N HIS A 340 18.20 5.95 10.27
CA HIS A 340 18.36 6.90 9.17
C HIS A 340 17.55 8.19 9.37
N ALA A 341 16.28 8.09 9.78
CA ALA A 341 15.40 9.25 9.94
C ALA A 341 15.92 10.19 11.04
N MET A 342 16.47 9.62 12.12
CA MET A 342 17.12 10.37 13.18
C MET A 342 18.37 11.14 12.73
N TYR A 343 19.25 10.53 11.92
CA TYR A 343 20.42 11.26 11.38
C TYR A 343 20.00 12.44 10.52
N ALA A 344 19.00 12.25 9.66
CA ALA A 344 18.43 13.32 8.85
C ALA A 344 17.81 14.42 9.74
N PHE A 345 17.08 14.04 10.80
CA PHE A 345 16.48 14.97 11.76
C PHE A 345 17.54 15.79 12.53
N LEU A 346 18.51 15.14 13.16
CA LEU A 346 19.55 15.81 13.97
C LEU A 346 20.45 16.72 13.14
N LYS A 347 20.73 16.33 11.89
CA LYS A 347 21.45 17.18 10.93
C LYS A 347 20.64 18.41 10.53
N ARG A 348 19.34 18.26 10.20
CA ARG A 348 18.48 19.36 9.75
C ARG A 348 18.13 20.34 10.87
N GLN A 349 17.81 19.84 12.07
CA GLN A 349 17.30 20.67 13.17
C GLN A 349 18.39 21.15 14.13
N GLY A 350 19.38 20.31 14.43
CA GLY A 350 20.43 20.62 15.41
C GLY A 350 21.81 20.90 14.83
N GLY A 351 22.01 20.67 13.51
CA GLY A 351 23.34 20.69 12.89
C GLY A 351 24.29 19.62 13.45
N ILE A 352 23.77 18.62 14.18
CA ILE A 352 24.59 17.59 14.83
C ILE A 352 24.88 16.48 13.83
N VAL A 353 26.15 16.13 13.72
CA VAL A 353 26.70 15.08 12.85
C VAL A 353 27.81 14.34 13.62
N PRO A 354 28.24 13.13 13.20
CA PRO A 354 29.30 12.42 13.90
C PRO A 354 30.57 13.27 13.96
N SER A 355 31.34 13.13 15.03
CA SER A 355 32.62 13.86 15.20
C SER A 355 33.57 13.66 14.02
N TYR A 356 33.54 12.48 13.42
CA TYR A 356 34.28 12.09 12.21
C TYR A 356 33.55 12.37 10.87
N GLN A 357 32.49 13.18 10.82
CA GLN A 357 31.78 13.50 9.57
C GLN A 357 32.71 14.05 8.47
N LYS A 358 33.81 14.70 8.84
CA LYS A 358 34.86 15.15 7.91
C LYS A 358 35.57 13.99 7.20
N LEU A 359 35.83 12.90 7.91
CA LEU A 359 36.42 11.69 7.33
C LEU A 359 35.42 11.00 6.39
N VAL A 360 34.12 10.99 6.72
CA VAL A 360 33.06 10.50 5.82
C VAL A 360 32.94 11.36 4.55
N LYS A 361 33.10 12.69 4.64
CA LYS A 361 33.23 13.55 3.45
C LYS A 361 34.47 13.21 2.62
N GLY A 362 35.60 12.97 3.27
CA GLY A 362 36.85 12.57 2.63
C GLY A 362 36.72 11.24 1.88
N PHE A 363 36.14 10.21 2.51
CA PHE A 363 35.77 8.94 1.88
C PHE A 363 34.98 9.18 0.58
N VAL A 364 33.89 9.94 0.65
CA VAL A 364 33.02 10.20 -0.52
C VAL A 364 33.74 11.02 -1.58
N LEU A 365 34.61 11.96 -1.19
CA LEU A 365 35.43 12.72 -2.11
C LEU A 365 36.48 11.85 -2.82
N ALA A 366 37.07 10.86 -2.14
CA ALA A 366 37.96 9.88 -2.75
C ALA A 366 37.20 8.95 -3.73
N VAL A 367 36.03 8.44 -3.34
CA VAL A 367 35.15 7.69 -4.26
C VAL A 367 34.81 8.50 -5.51
N LEU A 368 34.49 9.80 -5.38
CA LEU A 368 34.25 10.68 -6.51
C LEU A 368 35.48 10.92 -7.40
N ARG A 369 36.71 10.79 -6.89
CA ARG A 369 37.94 10.89 -7.71
C ARG A 369 38.21 9.64 -8.54
N LEU A 370 37.73 8.48 -8.09
CA LEU A 370 37.79 7.21 -8.83
C LEU A 370 36.76 7.16 -9.98
N LEU A 371 35.75 8.05 -9.97
CA LEU A 371 34.78 8.19 -11.05
C LEU A 371 35.30 9.14 -12.17
N PRO A 372 34.89 8.98 -13.44
CA PRO A 372 35.31 9.86 -14.52
C PRO A 372 34.73 11.25 -14.35
N HIS A 373 35.50 12.28 -14.74
CA HIS A 373 35.05 13.68 -14.70
C HIS A 373 33.73 13.94 -15.46
N ALA A 374 33.38 13.13 -16.45
CA ALA A 374 32.11 13.24 -17.19
C ALA A 374 30.87 12.80 -16.39
N HIS A 375 31.03 12.17 -15.22
CA HIS A 375 29.93 11.65 -14.39
C HIS A 375 29.92 12.26 -12.97
N VAL A 376 30.81 13.22 -12.72
CA VAL A 376 31.00 13.87 -11.42
C VAL A 376 30.76 15.35 -11.56
N ASP A 377 29.76 15.88 -10.84
CA ASP A 377 29.50 17.32 -10.76
C ASP A 377 30.72 18.04 -10.11
N PRO A 378 31.43 18.93 -10.84
CA PRO A 378 32.56 19.67 -10.28
C PRO A 378 32.18 20.53 -9.06
N HIS A 379 30.94 21.02 -9.00
CA HIS A 379 30.43 21.78 -7.84
C HIS A 379 30.24 20.88 -6.61
N LEU A 380 29.94 19.59 -6.79
CA LEU A 380 29.87 18.62 -5.70
C LEU A 380 31.26 18.35 -5.12
N VAL A 381 32.26 18.14 -5.99
CA VAL A 381 33.68 17.98 -5.59
C VAL A 381 34.16 19.20 -4.80
N GLN A 382 33.86 20.41 -5.29
CA GLN A 382 34.19 21.66 -4.60
C GLN A 382 33.48 21.79 -3.24
N ARG A 383 32.20 21.40 -3.14
CA ARG A 383 31.39 21.43 -1.91
C ARG A 383 31.85 20.43 -0.84
N LEU A 384 32.42 19.30 -1.26
CA LEU A 384 32.92 18.26 -0.37
C LEU A 384 34.38 18.47 0.06
N LYS A 385 35.14 19.34 -0.62
CA LYS A 385 36.54 19.66 -0.31
C LYS A 385 36.67 20.39 1.03
N ASP A 386 36.88 19.63 2.11
CA ASP A 386 37.23 20.13 3.46
C ASP A 386 38.75 20.08 3.64
N PRO A 387 39.44 21.21 3.92
CA PRO A 387 40.90 21.25 4.03
C PRO A 387 41.46 20.51 5.25
N VAL A 388 40.62 19.99 6.14
CA VAL A 388 41.02 19.26 7.36
C VAL A 388 40.81 17.74 7.22
N ALA A 389 40.22 17.26 6.13
CA ALA A 389 40.19 15.82 5.85
C ALA A 389 41.60 15.34 5.42
N LEU A 390 41.92 14.06 5.69
CA LEU A 390 43.11 13.41 5.16
C LEU A 390 43.20 13.63 3.64
N ALA A 391 44.41 13.82 3.11
CA ALA A 391 44.64 13.98 1.68
C ALA A 391 44.93 12.62 0.99
N SER A 392 44.24 11.55 1.41
CA SER A 392 44.35 10.24 0.73
C SER A 392 43.38 10.17 -0.44
N ASP A 393 43.81 9.52 -1.52
CA ASP A 393 42.97 9.13 -2.65
C ASP A 393 42.35 7.73 -2.47
N GLU A 394 42.76 6.98 -1.42
CA GLU A 394 42.18 5.68 -1.09
C GLU A 394 40.95 5.83 -0.17
N PRO A 395 39.74 5.40 -0.58
CA PRO A 395 38.55 5.53 0.27
C PRO A 395 38.67 4.76 1.59
N MET A 396 39.27 3.55 1.57
CA MET A 396 39.31 2.68 2.75
C MET A 396 40.22 3.21 3.88
N ASP A 397 41.18 4.08 3.59
CA ASP A 397 41.97 4.78 4.61
C ASP A 397 41.07 5.58 5.55
N TYR A 398 40.03 6.24 5.03
CA TYR A 398 39.11 7.02 5.86
C TYR A 398 38.31 6.12 6.80
N VAL A 399 37.94 4.91 6.38
CA VAL A 399 37.28 3.91 7.24
C VAL A 399 38.21 3.48 8.37
N TYR A 400 39.47 3.15 8.04
CA TYR A 400 40.47 2.81 9.05
C TYR A 400 40.68 3.94 10.06
N ASN A 401 40.82 5.18 9.59
CA ASN A 401 41.00 6.35 10.45
C ASN A 401 39.78 6.67 11.32
N ILE A 402 38.55 6.39 10.85
CA ILE A 402 37.34 6.50 11.69
C ILE A 402 37.37 5.44 12.81
N LYS A 403 37.71 4.19 12.48
CA LYS A 403 37.83 3.11 13.48
C LYS A 403 38.92 3.44 14.51
N ALA A 404 40.09 3.92 14.07
CA ALA A 404 41.19 4.33 14.93
C ALA A 404 40.82 5.52 15.84
N LEU A 405 40.03 6.49 15.35
CA LEU A 405 39.52 7.59 16.18
C LEU A 405 38.55 7.10 17.26
N MET A 406 37.70 6.11 16.94
CA MET A 406 36.65 5.63 17.85
C MET A 406 37.14 4.60 18.88
N PHE A 407 38.15 3.78 18.56
CA PHE A 407 38.59 2.65 19.39
C PHE A 407 40.09 2.63 19.69
N GLY A 408 40.85 3.61 19.20
CA GLY A 408 42.32 3.60 19.21
C GLY A 408 42.89 2.72 18.09
N ILE A 409 44.22 2.73 17.96
CA ILE A 409 44.95 1.73 17.18
C ILE A 409 44.85 0.39 17.94
N GLY A 410 44.58 -0.70 17.23
CA GLY A 410 44.39 -2.02 17.83
C GLY A 410 45.68 -2.62 18.37
N ASP A 411 45.56 -3.46 19.40
CA ASP A 411 46.63 -4.31 19.94
C ASP A 411 46.45 -5.75 19.43
N ALA A 412 47.51 -6.55 19.43
CA ALA A 412 47.42 -7.96 18.99
C ALA A 412 46.49 -8.80 19.88
N ASP A 413 46.40 -8.47 21.17
CA ASP A 413 45.62 -9.19 22.18
C ASP A 413 44.21 -8.57 22.42
N GLU A 414 43.51 -8.17 21.36
CA GLU A 414 42.14 -7.67 21.50
C GLU A 414 41.17 -8.75 22.04
N SER A 415 40.43 -8.40 23.10
CA SER A 415 39.39 -9.25 23.68
C SER A 415 38.23 -9.48 22.69
N ALA A 416 37.58 -10.64 22.81
CA ALA A 416 36.45 -11.00 21.96
C ALA A 416 35.33 -9.94 21.97
N ASP A 417 34.98 -9.42 23.15
CA ASP A 417 33.97 -8.37 23.33
C ASP A 417 34.34 -7.05 22.61
N ARG A 418 35.63 -6.67 22.64
CA ARG A 418 36.12 -5.46 21.94
C ARG A 418 36.06 -5.65 20.43
N ARG A 419 36.50 -6.82 19.94
CA ARG A 419 36.44 -7.18 18.52
C ARG A 419 35.00 -7.19 18.01
N GLU A 420 34.07 -7.79 18.77
CA GLU A 420 32.63 -7.75 18.46
C GLU A 420 32.07 -6.31 18.44
N LEU A 421 32.45 -5.47 19.41
CA LEU A 421 32.01 -4.07 19.45
C LEU A 421 32.50 -3.28 18.21
N ILE A 422 33.76 -3.47 17.82
CA ILE A 422 34.36 -2.86 16.62
C ILE A 422 33.65 -3.37 15.36
N ASN A 423 33.48 -4.69 15.20
CA ASN A 423 32.81 -5.30 14.05
C ASN A 423 31.35 -4.85 13.89
N ARG A 424 30.62 -4.74 15.02
CA ARG A 424 29.25 -4.19 15.03
C ARG A 424 29.22 -2.71 14.66
N PHE A 425 30.25 -1.93 15.03
CA PHE A 425 30.37 -0.53 14.61
C PHE A 425 30.71 -0.42 13.11
N ASP A 426 31.63 -1.24 12.61
CA ASP A 426 32.10 -1.24 11.21
C ASP A 426 30.95 -1.43 10.22
N MET A 427 30.07 -2.42 10.50
CA MET A 427 28.86 -2.63 9.72
C MET A 427 27.92 -1.41 9.72
N ARG A 428 27.72 -0.77 10.88
CA ARG A 428 26.90 0.45 10.99
C ARG A 428 27.56 1.67 10.32
N LEU A 429 28.90 1.71 10.28
CA LEU A 429 29.65 2.74 9.57
C LEU A 429 29.47 2.61 8.06
N ALA A 430 29.55 1.39 7.51
CA ALA A 430 29.23 1.11 6.12
C ALA A 430 27.79 1.57 5.75
N ASP A 431 26.79 1.23 6.56
CA ASP A 431 25.38 1.62 6.32
C ASP A 431 25.21 3.16 6.39
N TYR A 432 25.82 3.80 7.40
CA TYR A 432 25.82 5.25 7.56
C TYR A 432 26.51 6.00 6.40
N ILE A 433 27.59 5.46 5.86
CA ILE A 433 28.26 6.02 4.67
C ILE A 433 27.36 5.89 3.44
N GLY A 434 26.70 4.73 3.24
CA GLY A 434 25.72 4.54 2.16
C GLY A 434 24.57 5.57 2.21
N ILE A 435 23.97 5.73 3.39
CA ILE A 435 22.98 6.78 3.69
C ILE A 435 23.53 8.19 3.44
N CYS A 436 24.81 8.43 3.77
CA CYS A 436 25.46 9.72 3.54
C CYS A 436 25.63 10.04 2.05
N ILE A 437 25.90 9.04 1.23
CA ILE A 437 26.03 9.15 -0.23
C ILE A 437 24.66 9.49 -0.86
N ASP A 438 23.60 8.79 -0.46
CA ASP A 438 22.25 8.90 -1.04
C ASP A 438 21.46 10.16 -0.60
N GLU A 439 21.53 10.55 0.68
CA GLU A 439 20.64 11.58 1.22
C GLU A 439 21.36 12.68 2.00
N LEU A 440 22.31 12.35 2.88
CA LEU A 440 22.78 13.34 3.85
C LEU A 440 23.81 14.34 3.27
N LEU A 441 24.79 13.92 2.45
CA LEU A 441 25.89 14.82 2.04
C LEU A 441 25.53 15.74 0.87
N ALA A 442 24.89 15.20 -0.16
CA ALA A 442 24.69 15.88 -1.44
C ALA A 442 23.21 16.07 -1.83
N GLY A 443 22.29 15.39 -1.16
CA GLY A 443 20.93 15.20 -1.67
C GLY A 443 20.96 14.51 -3.04
N SER A 444 20.03 14.87 -3.93
CA SER A 444 19.88 14.26 -5.26
C SER A 444 21.07 14.41 -6.22
N HIS A 445 22.14 15.13 -5.85
CA HIS A 445 23.35 15.29 -6.67
C HIS A 445 24.32 14.11 -6.57
N LEU A 446 24.14 13.23 -5.58
CA LEU A 446 24.89 11.98 -5.44
C LEU A 446 23.94 10.87 -5.05
N SER A 447 24.23 9.65 -5.50
CA SER A 447 23.54 8.45 -5.01
C SER A 447 24.38 7.22 -5.31
N LEU A 448 24.13 6.14 -4.56
CA LEU A 448 24.66 4.81 -4.82
C LEU A 448 24.25 4.30 -6.22
N ALA A 449 23.18 4.84 -6.80
CA ALA A 449 22.78 4.55 -8.18
C ALA A 449 23.81 5.03 -9.22
N ILE A 450 24.42 6.20 -9.03
CA ILE A 450 25.47 6.69 -9.93
C ILE A 450 26.70 5.80 -9.85
N LEU A 451 27.09 5.40 -8.63
CA LEU A 451 28.17 4.44 -8.39
C LEU A 451 27.91 3.09 -9.08
N THR A 452 26.70 2.54 -8.91
CA THR A 452 26.31 1.25 -9.50
C THR A 452 26.31 1.29 -11.02
N ARG A 453 25.72 2.33 -11.63
CA ARG A 453 25.71 2.50 -13.09
C ARG A 453 27.10 2.60 -13.67
N TYR A 454 28.01 3.26 -12.97
CA TYR A 454 29.40 3.36 -13.43
C TYR A 454 30.13 2.02 -13.35
N LEU A 455 30.01 1.31 -12.22
CA LEU A 455 30.54 -0.06 -12.05
C LEU A 455 30.06 -0.99 -13.18
N ASN A 456 28.77 -0.93 -13.53
CA ASN A 456 28.21 -1.68 -14.65
C ASN A 456 28.80 -1.23 -16.01
N SER A 457 28.87 0.08 -16.28
CA SER A 457 29.36 0.58 -17.58
C SER A 457 30.84 0.29 -17.90
N MET A 458 31.66 -0.05 -16.90
CA MET A 458 33.10 -0.15 -17.09
C MET A 458 33.58 -1.40 -17.83
N GLU A 459 32.79 -2.48 -17.85
CA GLU A 459 33.21 -3.74 -18.50
C GLU A 459 33.00 -3.71 -20.03
N ASP A 460 31.92 -3.07 -20.54
CA ASP A 460 31.61 -3.01 -21.99
C ASP A 460 32.58 -2.11 -22.79
N ASP A 461 33.08 -1.00 -22.23
CA ASP A 461 34.04 -0.12 -22.90
C ASP A 461 35.51 -0.56 -22.72
N PHE A 462 35.78 -1.51 -21.82
CA PHE A 462 37.13 -1.99 -21.49
C PHE A 462 37.89 -2.58 -22.70
N TYR A 463 37.15 -3.13 -23.68
CA TYR A 463 37.70 -3.79 -24.86
C TYR A 463 38.33 -2.86 -25.92
N LYS A 464 38.22 -1.53 -25.78
CA LYS A 464 38.57 -0.60 -26.89
C LYS A 464 39.90 0.18 -26.77
N GLN A 465 40.56 0.27 -25.61
CA GLN A 465 41.79 1.09 -25.45
C GLN A 465 42.87 0.50 -24.54
N VAL A 466 43.88 -0.12 -25.15
CA VAL A 466 44.91 -0.97 -24.51
C VAL A 466 45.85 -0.26 -23.51
N THR A 467 46.07 1.06 -23.63
CA THR A 467 47.07 1.77 -22.78
C THR A 467 46.47 2.45 -21.53
N ARG A 468 45.14 2.60 -21.44
CA ARG A 468 44.45 3.14 -20.24
C ARG A 468 44.07 2.06 -19.22
N VAL A 469 44.29 0.80 -19.56
CA VAL A 469 43.77 -0.40 -18.89
C VAL A 469 44.18 -0.51 -17.42
N LEU A 470 45.44 -0.26 -17.06
CA LEU A 470 45.94 -0.55 -15.71
C LEU A 470 45.38 0.39 -14.64
N ALA A 471 45.39 1.70 -14.88
CA ALA A 471 44.84 2.68 -13.93
C ALA A 471 43.31 2.60 -13.84
N ALA A 472 42.62 2.34 -14.94
CA ALA A 472 41.18 2.11 -14.94
C ALA A 472 40.80 0.83 -14.16
N ARG A 473 41.59 -0.25 -14.30
CA ARG A 473 41.38 -1.50 -13.57
C ARG A 473 41.59 -1.34 -12.06
N ASP A 474 42.61 -0.60 -11.64
CA ASP A 474 42.86 -0.28 -10.23
C ASP A 474 41.69 0.54 -9.62
N SER A 475 41.25 1.60 -10.31
CA SER A 475 40.08 2.38 -9.90
C SER A 475 38.80 1.54 -9.85
N CYS A 476 38.60 0.65 -10.81
CA CYS A 476 37.45 -0.27 -10.84
C CYS A 476 37.47 -1.23 -9.64
N GLN A 477 38.62 -1.85 -9.32
CA GLN A 477 38.75 -2.71 -8.16
C GLN A 477 38.47 -1.95 -6.86
N LYS A 478 39.02 -0.75 -6.69
CA LYS A 478 38.76 0.10 -5.50
C LYS A 478 37.28 0.46 -5.36
N LEU A 479 36.58 0.73 -6.47
CA LEU A 479 35.13 0.96 -6.45
C LEU A 479 34.33 -0.32 -6.15
N ARG A 480 34.78 -1.50 -6.60
CA ARG A 480 34.21 -2.81 -6.23
C ARG A 480 34.39 -3.08 -4.73
N ASP A 481 35.58 -2.81 -4.18
CA ASP A 481 35.88 -2.99 -2.76
C ASP A 481 35.03 -2.04 -1.88
N VAL A 482 34.85 -0.79 -2.33
CA VAL A 482 33.91 0.17 -1.74
C VAL A 482 32.47 -0.36 -1.78
N ALA A 483 31.98 -0.85 -2.92
CA ALA A 483 30.63 -1.39 -3.04
C ALA A 483 30.43 -2.62 -2.14
N ALA A 484 31.43 -3.51 -2.07
CA ALA A 484 31.44 -4.66 -1.16
C ALA A 484 31.39 -4.22 0.31
N TYR A 485 32.23 -3.27 0.71
CA TYR A 485 32.24 -2.73 2.08
C TYR A 485 30.91 -2.06 2.46
N LEU A 486 30.27 -1.31 1.53
CA LEU A 486 28.99 -0.65 1.79
C LEU A 486 27.83 -1.66 1.94
N MET A 487 27.78 -2.69 1.10
CA MET A 487 26.83 -3.80 1.25
C MET A 487 27.13 -4.65 2.49
N HIS A 488 28.40 -4.77 2.87
CA HIS A 488 28.88 -5.36 4.13
C HIS A 488 28.36 -6.78 4.41
N PHE A 489 28.34 -7.64 3.39
CA PHE A 489 28.05 -9.07 3.57
C PHE A 489 29.09 -9.68 4.52
N ARG A 490 28.64 -10.18 5.68
CA ARG A 490 29.50 -10.76 6.73
C ARG A 490 28.82 -11.93 7.43
N SER A 491 29.60 -12.70 8.20
CA SER A 491 29.01 -13.69 9.11
C SER A 491 28.16 -13.02 10.20
N ASN A 492 27.07 -13.70 10.60
CA ASN A 492 26.24 -13.35 11.75
C ASN A 492 27.01 -13.41 13.09
N ASP A 493 28.14 -14.12 13.12
CA ASP A 493 29.13 -14.12 14.19
C ASP A 493 29.99 -12.85 14.11
N PHE A 494 29.74 -11.93 15.05
CA PHE A 494 30.47 -10.67 15.14
C PHE A 494 31.86 -10.80 15.79
N SER A 495 32.25 -11.98 16.30
CA SER A 495 33.63 -12.21 16.74
C SER A 495 34.61 -12.31 15.57
N LYS A 496 34.13 -12.68 14.37
CA LYS A 496 34.91 -12.76 13.13
C LYS A 496 35.05 -11.40 12.46
N GLU A 497 36.20 -11.13 11.87
CA GLU A 497 36.43 -9.90 11.10
C GLU A 497 35.59 -9.86 9.80
N TYR A 498 35.32 -8.66 9.32
CA TYR A 498 34.71 -8.46 8.00
C TYR A 498 35.68 -8.88 6.89
N SER A 499 35.16 -9.54 5.84
CA SER A 499 35.94 -9.89 4.65
C SER A 499 35.12 -9.65 3.38
N PRO A 500 35.60 -8.83 2.42
CA PRO A 500 34.86 -8.56 1.18
C PRO A 500 34.66 -9.81 0.32
N ALA A 501 35.55 -10.81 0.45
CA ALA A 501 35.48 -12.07 -0.29
C ALA A 501 34.20 -12.89 -0.02
N LEU A 502 33.38 -12.56 1.00
CA LEU A 502 32.08 -13.19 1.17
C LEU A 502 31.07 -12.77 0.09
N LEU A 503 31.18 -11.55 -0.44
CA LEU A 503 30.38 -11.12 -1.59
C LEU A 503 30.72 -11.93 -2.83
N ASP A 504 32.01 -12.10 -3.13
CA ASP A 504 32.45 -12.88 -4.29
C ASP A 504 32.05 -14.36 -4.16
N LYS A 505 32.20 -14.95 -2.96
CA LYS A 505 31.68 -16.32 -2.67
C LYS A 505 30.17 -16.44 -2.88
N MET A 506 29.39 -15.41 -2.54
CA MET A 506 27.95 -15.40 -2.79
C MET A 506 27.67 -15.36 -4.29
N ILE A 507 28.37 -14.51 -5.04
CA ILE A 507 28.25 -14.40 -6.51
C ILE A 507 28.61 -15.74 -7.17
N ASP A 508 29.72 -16.35 -6.76
CA ASP A 508 30.17 -17.67 -7.24
C ASP A 508 29.19 -18.79 -6.90
N ALA A 509 28.57 -18.77 -5.72
CA ALA A 509 27.58 -19.79 -5.34
C ALA A 509 26.36 -19.81 -6.28
N TYR A 510 25.91 -18.66 -6.80
CA TYR A 510 24.81 -18.60 -7.79
C TYR A 510 25.27 -18.83 -9.23
N ARG A 511 26.47 -18.37 -9.57
CA ARG A 511 27.07 -18.52 -10.91
C ARG A 511 27.50 -19.96 -11.20
N ILE A 512 28.24 -20.57 -10.28
CA ILE A 512 28.92 -21.86 -10.45
C ILE A 512 28.15 -22.97 -9.74
N ASP A 513 27.87 -22.81 -8.44
CA ASP A 513 27.32 -23.87 -7.57
C ASP A 513 25.78 -24.00 -7.61
N ARG A 514 25.13 -23.31 -8.55
CA ARG A 514 23.67 -23.32 -8.78
C ARG A 514 22.83 -23.00 -7.53
N GLY A 515 23.26 -22.01 -6.75
CA GLY A 515 22.46 -21.33 -5.73
C GLY A 515 22.56 -21.87 -4.31
N VAL A 516 23.55 -22.69 -3.98
CA VAL A 516 23.73 -23.18 -2.61
C VAL A 516 24.48 -22.15 -1.74
N PHE A 517 23.77 -21.15 -1.22
CA PHE A 517 24.34 -20.15 -0.30
C PHE A 517 23.70 -20.20 1.10
N ALA A 518 24.55 -20.20 2.14
CA ALA A 518 24.15 -20.35 3.55
C ALA A 518 23.67 -19.02 4.18
N TRP A 519 22.58 -18.46 3.65
CA TRP A 519 21.96 -17.20 4.10
C TRP A 519 21.69 -17.10 5.60
N SER A 520 21.41 -18.21 6.29
CA SER A 520 21.20 -18.25 7.74
C SER A 520 22.42 -17.83 8.57
N GLU A 521 23.62 -17.92 7.99
CA GLU A 521 24.89 -17.57 8.64
C GLU A 521 25.39 -16.16 8.29
N VAL A 522 24.63 -15.41 7.49
CA VAL A 522 25.08 -14.16 6.84
C VAL A 522 24.16 -12.99 7.20
N VAL A 523 24.76 -11.83 7.42
CA VAL A 523 24.07 -10.54 7.55
C VAL A 523 24.72 -9.49 6.64
N PHE A 524 23.96 -8.49 6.21
CA PHE A 524 24.39 -7.44 5.28
C PHE A 524 23.62 -6.14 5.53
N ASN A 525 24.09 -5.04 4.94
CA ASN A 525 23.46 -3.72 5.06
C ASN A 525 22.31 -3.57 4.04
N HIS A 526 21.08 -3.43 4.56
CA HIS A 526 19.86 -3.42 3.76
C HIS A 526 19.79 -2.21 2.81
N HIS A 527 20.27 -1.03 3.23
CA HIS A 527 20.16 0.18 2.43
C HIS A 527 21.01 0.09 1.16
N ALA A 528 22.31 -0.16 1.29
CA ALA A 528 23.22 -0.28 0.16
C ALA A 528 22.87 -1.49 -0.73
N THR A 529 22.60 -2.66 -0.15
CA THR A 529 22.30 -3.88 -0.91
C THR A 529 21.02 -3.72 -1.74
N SER A 530 19.96 -3.14 -1.19
CA SER A 530 18.72 -2.89 -1.96
C SER A 530 18.93 -1.88 -3.10
N ARG A 531 19.80 -0.88 -2.94
CA ARG A 531 20.19 0.04 -4.04
C ARG A 531 20.99 -0.66 -5.14
N MET A 532 21.93 -1.52 -4.76
CA MET A 532 22.75 -2.27 -5.72
C MET A 532 21.89 -3.23 -6.55
N ILE A 533 20.90 -3.90 -5.94
CA ILE A 533 19.91 -4.71 -6.69
C ILE A 533 19.01 -3.82 -7.56
N GLU A 534 18.50 -2.70 -7.02
CA GLU A 534 17.65 -1.75 -7.74
C GLU A 534 18.33 -1.20 -9.02
N GLU A 535 19.65 -1.00 -8.98
CA GLU A 535 20.41 -0.44 -10.10
C GLU A 535 21.17 -1.51 -10.91
N GLY A 536 20.80 -2.79 -10.72
CA GLY A 536 21.19 -3.90 -11.59
C GLY A 536 22.61 -4.42 -11.38
N PHE A 537 23.29 -4.10 -10.27
CA PHE A 537 24.65 -4.57 -9.97
C PHE A 537 24.80 -6.08 -10.17
N PHE A 538 23.93 -6.86 -9.53
CA PHE A 538 23.97 -8.33 -9.63
C PHE A 538 23.58 -8.85 -11.01
N ILE A 539 22.71 -8.15 -11.76
CA ILE A 539 22.41 -8.52 -13.15
C ILE A 539 23.70 -8.40 -13.99
N HIS A 540 24.48 -7.35 -13.76
CA HIS A 540 25.77 -7.15 -14.44
C HIS A 540 26.79 -8.23 -14.09
N GLN A 541 26.93 -8.57 -12.80
CA GLN A 541 27.88 -9.61 -12.35
C GLN A 541 27.59 -11.02 -12.93
N TYR A 542 26.41 -11.24 -13.52
CA TYR A 542 26.03 -12.47 -14.21
C TYR A 542 25.79 -12.27 -15.73
N ALA A 543 26.16 -11.13 -16.31
CA ALA A 543 25.76 -10.75 -17.67
C ALA A 543 26.28 -11.72 -18.75
N GLU A 544 27.46 -12.33 -18.55
CA GLU A 544 28.00 -13.35 -19.46
C GLU A 544 27.23 -14.68 -19.33
N ASP A 545 27.01 -15.15 -18.10
CA ASP A 545 26.27 -16.40 -17.84
C ASP A 545 24.83 -16.35 -18.39
N LEU A 546 24.18 -15.19 -18.27
CA LEU A 546 22.84 -14.91 -18.82
C LEU A 546 22.79 -14.96 -20.36
N ARG A 547 23.92 -14.81 -21.05
CA ARG A 547 24.01 -14.89 -22.53
C ARG A 547 24.30 -16.31 -23.04
N HIS A 548 24.77 -17.22 -22.19
CA HIS A 548 25.31 -18.53 -22.59
C HIS A 548 24.48 -19.75 -22.17
N LEU A 549 23.45 -19.58 -21.34
CA LEU A 549 22.58 -20.67 -20.91
C LEU A 549 21.36 -20.84 -21.84
N GLU A 550 21.00 -22.10 -22.13
CA GLU A 550 19.82 -22.49 -22.91
C GLU A 550 18.48 -22.26 -22.15
N GLY A 551 18.32 -21.09 -21.51
CA GLY A 551 17.10 -20.66 -20.82
C GLY A 551 16.73 -21.39 -19.51
N THR A 552 17.52 -22.38 -19.07
CA THR A 552 17.16 -23.26 -17.92
C THR A 552 17.64 -22.77 -16.55
N TRP A 553 18.65 -21.91 -16.48
CA TRP A 553 19.18 -21.35 -15.23
C TRP A 553 19.38 -19.83 -15.37
N ASN A 554 19.07 -19.09 -14.31
CA ASN A 554 19.29 -17.65 -14.24
C ASN A 554 19.79 -17.31 -12.82
N PRO A 555 21.09 -17.04 -12.64
CA PRO A 555 21.69 -16.85 -11.31
C PRO A 555 21.09 -15.63 -10.58
N TYR A 556 20.75 -14.56 -11.29
CA TYR A 556 20.10 -13.39 -10.72
C TYR A 556 18.69 -13.71 -10.17
N VAL A 557 17.87 -14.43 -10.94
CA VAL A 557 16.52 -14.82 -10.52
C VAL A 557 16.55 -15.74 -9.31
N ASN A 558 17.51 -16.67 -9.23
CA ASN A 558 17.67 -17.53 -8.07
C ASN A 558 18.18 -16.76 -6.84
N LEU A 559 19.19 -15.90 -6.99
CA LEU A 559 19.68 -15.00 -5.95
C LEU A 559 18.53 -14.18 -5.33
N VAL A 560 17.71 -13.56 -6.18
CA VAL A 560 16.57 -12.76 -5.73
C VAL A 560 15.46 -13.62 -5.13
N THR A 561 15.23 -14.82 -5.64
CA THR A 561 14.25 -15.76 -5.08
C THR A 561 14.62 -16.13 -3.64
N ASP A 562 15.87 -16.54 -3.40
CA ASP A 562 16.34 -16.88 -2.05
C ASP A 562 16.32 -15.67 -1.11
N LEU A 563 16.76 -14.50 -1.58
CA LEU A 563 16.71 -13.26 -0.82
C LEU A 563 15.28 -12.93 -0.35
N ILE A 564 14.27 -13.13 -1.20
CA ILE A 564 12.85 -12.86 -0.91
C ILE A 564 12.19 -13.97 -0.07
N GLU A 565 12.63 -15.23 -0.21
CA GLU A 565 12.12 -16.31 0.63
C GLU A 565 12.65 -16.20 2.07
N GLN A 566 13.96 -15.91 2.22
CA GLN A 566 14.69 -15.98 3.49
C GLN A 566 14.68 -14.64 4.28
N TYR A 567 14.93 -13.50 3.62
CA TYR A 567 14.84 -12.19 4.27
C TYR A 567 13.41 -11.64 4.22
N ARG A 568 12.93 -11.07 5.33
CA ARG A 568 11.53 -10.60 5.51
C ARG A 568 11.38 -9.07 5.56
N ASP A 569 12.30 -8.33 4.96
CA ASP A 569 12.25 -6.87 4.94
C ASP A 569 11.45 -6.35 3.73
N ASP A 570 10.19 -5.95 3.96
CA ASP A 570 9.32 -5.35 2.94
C ASP A 570 9.95 -4.15 2.22
N VAL A 571 10.92 -3.40 2.79
CA VAL A 571 11.57 -2.27 2.10
C VAL A 571 12.54 -2.77 1.03
N ILE A 572 13.33 -3.81 1.34
CA ILE A 572 14.16 -4.48 0.33
C ILE A 572 13.25 -5.11 -0.72
N MET A 573 12.24 -5.87 -0.28
CA MET A 573 11.32 -6.54 -1.21
C MET A 573 10.60 -5.53 -2.12
N GLU A 574 10.11 -4.40 -1.61
CA GLU A 574 9.41 -3.38 -2.42
C GLU A 574 10.33 -2.84 -3.53
N ARG A 575 11.61 -2.55 -3.21
CA ARG A 575 12.62 -2.09 -4.18
C ARG A 575 12.94 -3.17 -5.22
N VAL A 576 13.22 -4.39 -4.78
CA VAL A 576 13.56 -5.52 -5.64
C VAL A 576 12.40 -5.89 -6.56
N LEU A 577 11.18 -5.96 -6.02
CA LEU A 577 9.97 -6.29 -6.79
C LEU A 577 9.65 -5.23 -7.85
N LYS A 578 9.86 -3.94 -7.55
CA LYS A 578 9.63 -2.87 -8.53
C LYS A 578 10.44 -3.07 -9.81
N LYS A 579 11.66 -3.61 -9.74
CA LYS A 579 12.47 -3.89 -10.94
C LYS A 579 11.89 -4.96 -11.86
N PHE A 580 11.11 -5.90 -11.32
CA PHE A 580 10.39 -6.89 -12.16
C PHE A 580 9.20 -6.29 -12.91
N LEU A 581 8.75 -5.06 -12.57
CA LEU A 581 7.75 -4.33 -13.36
C LEU A 581 8.34 -3.71 -14.62
N ASP A 582 9.64 -3.37 -14.60
CA ASP A 582 10.37 -2.77 -15.72
C ASP A 582 10.77 -3.79 -16.81
N ILE A 583 10.48 -5.09 -16.60
CA ILE A 583 10.82 -6.15 -17.56
C ILE A 583 9.98 -6.03 -18.85
N PRO A 584 10.61 -6.01 -20.03
CA PRO A 584 9.91 -5.97 -21.31
C PRO A 584 9.03 -7.21 -21.50
N GLN A 585 7.90 -7.04 -22.17
CA GLN A 585 6.93 -8.11 -22.41
C GLN A 585 6.99 -8.61 -23.86
N PRO A 586 6.83 -9.92 -24.12
CA PRO A 586 6.60 -10.99 -23.13
C PRO A 586 7.84 -11.33 -22.30
N ALA A 587 7.64 -11.64 -21.02
CA ALA A 587 8.71 -12.07 -20.12
C ALA A 587 9.33 -13.41 -20.54
N ASP A 588 10.65 -13.51 -20.40
CA ASP A 588 11.43 -14.71 -20.74
C ASP A 588 11.19 -15.89 -19.76
N ALA A 589 11.33 -17.12 -20.25
CA ALA A 589 11.09 -18.34 -19.47
C ALA A 589 12.03 -18.49 -18.25
N SER A 590 13.20 -17.85 -18.26
CA SER A 590 14.13 -17.91 -17.13
C SER A 590 13.60 -17.25 -15.84
N TYR A 591 12.51 -16.48 -15.90
CA TYR A 591 11.81 -15.92 -14.73
C TYR A 591 10.77 -16.86 -14.11
N LEU A 592 10.51 -18.04 -14.69
CA LEU A 592 9.56 -19.03 -14.14
C LEU A 592 9.82 -19.47 -12.68
N PRO A 593 11.08 -19.62 -12.19
CA PRO A 593 11.34 -19.99 -10.79
C PRO A 593 10.76 -19.00 -9.78
N LEU A 594 10.77 -17.71 -10.11
CA LEU A 594 10.31 -16.62 -9.24
C LEU A 594 8.83 -16.72 -8.88
N LEU A 595 8.00 -17.33 -9.75
CA LEU A 595 6.55 -17.41 -9.58
C LEU A 595 6.11 -18.09 -8.28
N LYS A 596 6.78 -19.18 -7.90
CA LYS A 596 6.47 -19.92 -6.66
C LYS A 596 6.66 -19.02 -5.44
N CYS A 597 7.78 -18.30 -5.40
CA CYS A 597 8.10 -17.34 -4.35
C CYS A 597 7.09 -16.18 -4.33
N LEU A 598 6.78 -15.54 -5.47
CA LEU A 598 5.80 -14.45 -5.56
C LEU A 598 4.40 -14.86 -5.06
N ILE A 599 3.93 -16.05 -5.43
CA ILE A 599 2.62 -16.55 -4.96
C ILE A 599 2.68 -16.88 -3.46
N GLY A 600 3.82 -17.38 -2.97
CA GLY A 600 4.10 -17.51 -1.54
C GLY A 600 4.08 -16.17 -0.80
N MET A 601 4.63 -15.10 -1.39
CA MET A 601 4.56 -13.75 -0.84
C MET A 601 3.14 -13.21 -0.77
N LEU A 602 2.31 -13.40 -1.82
CA LEU A 602 0.91 -12.95 -1.79
C LEU A 602 0.15 -13.53 -0.60
N ARG A 603 0.36 -14.82 -0.28
CA ARG A 603 -0.20 -15.47 0.91
C ARG A 603 0.34 -14.86 2.21
N ARG A 604 1.66 -14.60 2.30
CA ARG A 604 2.32 -14.01 3.49
C ARG A 604 1.94 -12.55 3.75
N HIS A 605 1.68 -11.77 2.70
CA HIS A 605 1.52 -10.31 2.76
C HIS A 605 0.11 -9.82 2.39
N SER A 606 -0.94 -10.65 2.49
CA SER A 606 -2.33 -10.30 2.14
C SER A 606 -2.84 -8.98 2.76
N GLY A 607 -2.37 -8.64 3.98
CA GLY A 607 -2.63 -7.38 4.67
C GLY A 607 -1.64 -6.22 4.42
N ASN A 608 -0.82 -6.28 3.36
CA ASN A 608 0.04 -5.17 2.91
C ASN A 608 -0.32 -4.79 1.47
N TYR A 609 -1.12 -3.73 1.30
CA TYR A 609 -1.66 -3.32 0.00
C TYR A 609 -0.58 -3.06 -1.05
N LYS A 610 0.56 -2.46 -0.67
CA LYS A 610 1.63 -2.14 -1.61
C LYS A 610 2.22 -3.41 -2.22
N MET A 611 2.55 -4.37 -1.34
CA MET A 611 3.13 -5.64 -1.74
C MET A 611 2.17 -6.45 -2.61
N VAL A 612 0.89 -6.55 -2.21
CA VAL A 612 -0.12 -7.28 -2.99
C VAL A 612 -0.32 -6.66 -4.38
N VAL A 613 -0.44 -5.33 -4.48
CA VAL A 613 -0.60 -4.63 -5.77
C VAL A 613 0.65 -4.75 -6.66
N ILE A 614 1.86 -4.64 -6.10
CA ILE A 614 3.10 -4.84 -6.88
C ILE A 614 3.19 -6.29 -7.38
N ILE A 615 3.01 -7.29 -6.52
CA ILE A 615 3.17 -8.70 -6.91
C ILE A 615 2.09 -9.13 -7.91
N THR A 616 0.82 -8.78 -7.70
CA THR A 616 -0.24 -9.05 -8.69
C THR A 616 0.02 -8.35 -10.02
N SER A 617 0.64 -7.16 -10.02
CA SER A 617 1.04 -6.49 -11.27
C SER A 617 2.18 -7.23 -11.98
N ILE A 618 3.22 -7.68 -11.27
CA ILE A 618 4.30 -8.51 -11.85
C ILE A 618 3.72 -9.79 -12.47
N LEU A 619 2.85 -10.50 -11.74
CA LEU A 619 2.19 -11.71 -12.26
C LEU A 619 1.26 -11.41 -13.44
N THR A 620 0.63 -10.22 -13.48
CA THR A 620 -0.23 -9.78 -14.60
C THR A 620 0.60 -9.55 -15.85
N ASN A 621 1.78 -8.92 -15.70
CA ASN A 621 2.74 -8.70 -16.77
C ASN A 621 3.33 -10.02 -17.27
N PHE A 622 3.88 -10.85 -16.38
CA PHE A 622 4.50 -12.14 -16.74
C PHE A 622 3.50 -13.12 -17.41
N SER A 623 2.21 -13.07 -17.04
CA SER A 623 1.16 -13.85 -17.69
C SER A 623 0.58 -13.21 -18.96
N PHE A 624 1.05 -12.03 -19.37
CA PHE A 624 0.62 -11.36 -20.59
C PHE A 624 1.21 -12.06 -21.82
N HIS A 625 0.35 -12.45 -22.75
CA HIS A 625 0.65 -13.26 -23.96
C HIS A 625 1.41 -14.59 -23.79
N SER A 626 1.90 -14.96 -22.59
CA SER A 626 2.56 -16.25 -22.36
C SER A 626 1.62 -17.30 -21.76
N ALA A 627 1.46 -18.44 -22.45
CA ALA A 627 0.72 -19.59 -21.93
C ALA A 627 1.48 -20.29 -20.79
N VAL A 628 2.79 -20.51 -20.98
CA VAL A 628 3.68 -21.21 -20.03
C VAL A 628 3.66 -20.55 -18.65
N PHE A 629 3.68 -19.21 -18.59
CA PHE A 629 3.58 -18.48 -17.34
C PHE A 629 2.22 -18.66 -16.65
N LYS A 630 1.11 -18.67 -17.40
CA LYS A 630 -0.23 -18.92 -16.83
C LYS A 630 -0.32 -20.32 -16.23
N ASP A 631 0.15 -21.33 -16.96
CA ASP A 631 0.12 -22.73 -16.50
C ASP A 631 0.90 -22.89 -15.19
N HIS A 632 2.07 -22.24 -15.07
CA HIS A 632 2.86 -22.27 -13.84
C HIS A 632 2.22 -21.46 -12.70
N VAL A 633 1.67 -20.28 -12.99
CA VAL A 633 0.93 -19.46 -12.02
C VAL A 633 -0.27 -20.24 -11.44
N ILE A 634 -1.01 -20.96 -12.29
CA ILE A 634 -2.10 -21.83 -11.86
C ILE A 634 -1.57 -23.03 -11.06
N ARG A 635 -0.54 -23.73 -11.55
CA ARG A 635 0.10 -24.88 -10.88
C ARG A 635 0.62 -24.57 -9.48
N TYR A 636 1.12 -23.35 -9.24
CA TYR A 636 1.56 -22.91 -7.91
C TYR A 636 0.40 -22.46 -6.99
N GLY A 637 -0.85 -22.65 -7.43
CA GLY A 637 -2.07 -22.47 -6.64
C GLY A 637 -2.43 -21.00 -6.45
N VAL A 638 -2.26 -20.14 -7.47
CA VAL A 638 -2.66 -18.72 -7.35
C VAL A 638 -4.17 -18.56 -7.12
N ALA A 639 -4.99 -19.50 -7.60
CA ALA A 639 -6.45 -19.36 -7.64
C ALA A 639 -7.04 -19.07 -6.26
N THR A 640 -6.67 -19.86 -5.24
CA THR A 640 -7.07 -19.63 -3.83
C THR A 640 -6.71 -18.22 -3.35
N VAL A 641 -5.47 -17.79 -3.61
CA VAL A 641 -4.96 -16.49 -3.16
C VAL A 641 -5.70 -15.31 -3.79
N LEU A 642 -6.09 -15.43 -5.05
CA LEU A 642 -6.90 -14.40 -5.72
C LEU A 642 -8.36 -14.42 -5.25
N ILE A 643 -8.92 -15.61 -5.01
CA ILE A 643 -10.27 -15.77 -4.44
C ILE A 643 -10.36 -15.12 -3.05
N ASP A 644 -9.32 -15.26 -2.21
CA ASP A 644 -9.23 -14.58 -0.92
C ASP A 644 -9.04 -13.06 -1.07
N ASN A 645 -8.13 -12.62 -1.95
CA ASN A 645 -7.87 -11.20 -2.19
C ASN A 645 -9.08 -10.43 -2.75
N MET A 646 -10.01 -11.10 -3.46
CA MET A 646 -11.28 -10.51 -3.90
C MET A 646 -12.15 -10.02 -2.73
N LEU A 647 -12.00 -10.61 -1.53
CA LEU A 647 -12.75 -10.22 -0.33
C LEU A 647 -12.04 -9.15 0.52
N SER A 648 -10.98 -8.53 -0.01
CA SER A 648 -10.28 -7.45 0.66
C SER A 648 -11.13 -6.19 0.77
N ASN A 649 -11.02 -5.48 1.89
CA ASN A 649 -11.61 -4.15 2.10
C ASN A 649 -10.89 -3.03 1.30
N GLU A 650 -9.81 -3.34 0.58
CA GLU A 650 -9.04 -2.38 -0.21
C GLU A 650 -9.33 -2.54 -1.71
N ASP A 651 -10.08 -1.59 -2.28
CA ASP A 651 -10.49 -1.54 -3.68
C ASP A 651 -9.34 -1.83 -4.67
N GLN A 652 -8.13 -1.35 -4.38
CA GLN A 652 -6.95 -1.55 -5.24
C GLN A 652 -6.42 -2.99 -5.23
N ILE A 653 -6.57 -3.71 -4.12
CA ILE A 653 -6.24 -5.16 -4.05
C ILE A 653 -7.25 -5.93 -4.88
N VAL A 654 -8.54 -5.63 -4.76
CA VAL A 654 -9.61 -6.28 -5.55
C VAL A 654 -9.41 -6.00 -7.04
N LEU A 655 -9.14 -4.75 -7.43
CA LEU A 655 -8.94 -4.35 -8.83
C LEU A 655 -7.72 -5.01 -9.48
N SER A 656 -6.57 -5.02 -8.79
CA SER A 656 -5.34 -5.67 -9.28
C SER A 656 -5.48 -7.20 -9.36
N THR A 657 -6.18 -7.80 -8.39
CA THR A 657 -6.54 -9.22 -8.39
C THR A 657 -7.41 -9.59 -9.59
N LEU A 658 -8.48 -8.83 -9.87
CA LEU A 658 -9.37 -9.09 -11.00
C LEU A 658 -8.66 -8.90 -12.36
N LYS A 659 -7.74 -7.94 -12.48
CA LYS A 659 -6.89 -7.76 -13.67
C LYS A 659 -6.04 -9.01 -13.96
N LEU A 660 -5.40 -9.57 -12.93
CA LEU A 660 -4.66 -10.83 -13.05
C LEU A 660 -5.59 -11.99 -13.44
N MET A 661 -6.77 -12.10 -12.81
CA MET A 661 -7.76 -13.14 -13.13
C MET A 661 -8.15 -13.12 -14.61
N ILE A 662 -8.47 -11.95 -15.20
CA ILE A 662 -8.78 -11.83 -16.64
C ILE A 662 -7.66 -12.39 -17.54
N ASN A 663 -6.40 -12.29 -17.13
CA ASN A 663 -5.26 -12.82 -17.89
C ASN A 663 -5.10 -14.34 -17.78
N VAL A 664 -5.36 -14.92 -16.60
CA VAL A 664 -5.16 -16.36 -16.33
C VAL A 664 -6.40 -17.21 -16.65
N THR A 665 -7.63 -16.72 -16.48
CA THR A 665 -8.88 -17.49 -16.73
C THR A 665 -9.25 -17.65 -18.21
N LYS A 666 -8.28 -17.55 -19.14
CA LYS A 666 -8.54 -17.59 -20.59
C LYS A 666 -8.75 -19.00 -21.15
N THR A 667 -8.28 -20.06 -20.49
CA THR A 667 -8.44 -21.47 -20.92
C THR A 667 -9.47 -22.22 -20.05
N PRO A 668 -10.14 -23.26 -20.57
CA PRO A 668 -11.10 -24.06 -19.80
C PRO A 668 -10.50 -24.71 -18.55
N GLU A 669 -9.25 -25.17 -18.62
CA GLU A 669 -8.53 -25.82 -17.52
C GLU A 669 -8.31 -24.83 -16.37
N HIS A 670 -7.91 -23.59 -16.68
CA HIS A 670 -7.72 -22.55 -15.67
C HIS A 670 -9.06 -22.08 -15.11
N GLN A 671 -10.10 -21.95 -15.95
CA GLN A 671 -11.46 -21.65 -15.48
C GLN A 671 -11.96 -22.70 -14.47
N GLN A 672 -11.73 -23.98 -14.76
CA GLN A 672 -12.12 -25.08 -13.90
C GLN A 672 -11.43 -25.04 -12.52
N GLU A 673 -10.17 -24.60 -12.45
CA GLU A 673 -9.45 -24.43 -11.18
C GLU A 673 -10.10 -23.36 -10.28
N PHE A 674 -10.50 -22.21 -10.82
CA PHE A 674 -11.22 -21.19 -10.03
C PHE A 674 -12.62 -21.65 -9.64
N ILE A 675 -13.31 -22.40 -10.52
CA ILE A 675 -14.66 -22.93 -10.25
C ILE A 675 -14.62 -23.99 -9.15
N SER A 676 -13.64 -24.89 -9.15
CA SER A 676 -13.48 -25.93 -8.11
C SER A 676 -13.20 -25.33 -6.73
N HIS A 677 -12.52 -24.18 -6.68
CA HIS A 677 -12.26 -23.41 -5.46
C HIS A 677 -13.39 -22.43 -5.08
N GLY A 678 -14.54 -22.47 -5.75
CA GLY A 678 -15.75 -21.76 -5.32
C GLY A 678 -15.82 -20.26 -5.65
N VAL A 679 -15.00 -19.75 -6.58
CA VAL A 679 -14.90 -18.31 -6.95
C VAL A 679 -16.25 -17.58 -7.13
N ILE A 680 -17.29 -18.30 -7.54
CA ILE A 680 -18.62 -17.76 -7.81
C ILE A 680 -19.29 -17.15 -6.57
N SER A 681 -19.10 -17.71 -5.36
CA SER A 681 -19.63 -17.10 -4.14
C SER A 681 -19.01 -15.72 -3.89
N ASN A 682 -17.70 -15.61 -4.12
CA ASN A 682 -16.95 -14.38 -3.86
C ASN A 682 -17.32 -13.31 -4.90
N PHE A 683 -17.64 -13.68 -6.14
CA PHE A 683 -18.25 -12.76 -7.10
C PHE A 683 -19.63 -12.25 -6.66
N ILE A 684 -20.48 -13.08 -6.03
CA ILE A 684 -21.74 -12.59 -5.47
C ILE A 684 -21.45 -11.57 -4.36
N THR A 685 -20.49 -11.82 -3.46
CA THR A 685 -20.10 -10.89 -2.39
C THR A 685 -19.50 -9.58 -2.93
N VAL A 686 -18.62 -9.63 -3.93
CA VAL A 686 -18.01 -8.43 -4.57
C VAL A 686 -19.05 -7.58 -5.31
N LEU A 687 -20.09 -8.22 -5.86
CA LEU A 687 -21.20 -7.52 -6.50
C LEU A 687 -22.30 -7.09 -5.51
N GLU A 688 -22.33 -7.64 -4.29
CA GLU A 688 -23.38 -7.37 -3.31
C GLU A 688 -23.31 -5.93 -2.78
N VAL A 689 -24.30 -5.13 -3.17
CA VAL A 689 -24.53 -3.83 -2.55
C VAL A 689 -24.82 -4.03 -1.06
N PRO A 690 -24.13 -3.33 -0.14
CA PRO A 690 -24.33 -3.48 1.30
C PRO A 690 -25.82 -3.48 1.69
N PRO A 691 -26.26 -4.34 2.64
CA PRO A 691 -27.68 -4.59 2.92
C PRO A 691 -28.56 -3.35 3.14
N ARG A 692 -27.94 -2.25 3.60
CA ARG A 692 -28.52 -0.92 3.83
C ARG A 692 -29.03 -0.22 2.54
N HIS A 693 -28.73 -0.74 1.34
CA HIS A 693 -29.17 -0.19 0.05
C HIS A 693 -29.78 -1.24 -0.91
N ARG A 694 -30.34 -2.34 -0.40
CA ARG A 694 -30.94 -3.41 -1.22
C ARG A 694 -32.15 -3.00 -2.09
N THR A 695 -32.73 -1.81 -1.87
CA THR A 695 -33.68 -1.21 -2.81
C THR A 695 -32.94 -0.38 -3.86
N TRP A 696 -33.32 -0.56 -5.14
CA TRP A 696 -32.82 0.20 -6.28
C TRP A 696 -33.06 1.71 -6.08
N SER A 697 -32.06 2.37 -5.50
CA SER A 697 -32.14 3.72 -4.94
C SER A 697 -30.98 4.57 -5.46
N PRO A 698 -31.05 5.92 -5.34
CA PRO A 698 -29.94 6.80 -5.70
C PRO A 698 -28.62 6.46 -4.98
N LEU A 699 -28.70 5.85 -3.79
CA LEU A 699 -27.54 5.37 -3.03
C LEU A 699 -26.90 4.14 -3.68
N ALA A 700 -27.70 3.16 -4.13
CA ALA A 700 -27.19 2.03 -4.91
C ALA A 700 -26.56 2.51 -6.23
N GLN A 701 -27.18 3.47 -6.93
CA GLN A 701 -26.59 4.08 -8.13
C GLN A 701 -25.23 4.74 -7.84
N LYS A 702 -25.10 5.50 -6.76
CA LYS A 702 -23.83 6.11 -6.33
C LYS A 702 -22.78 5.05 -5.98
N TYR A 703 -23.17 3.96 -5.33
CA TYR A 703 -22.27 2.83 -5.04
C TYR A 703 -21.74 2.17 -6.31
N TYR A 704 -22.61 1.77 -7.24
CA TYR A 704 -22.19 1.14 -8.49
C TYR A 704 -21.38 2.09 -9.38
N ALA A 705 -21.68 3.40 -9.39
CA ALA A 705 -20.88 4.39 -10.11
C ALA A 705 -19.46 4.54 -9.56
N ARG A 706 -19.28 4.46 -8.23
CA ARG A 706 -17.96 4.52 -7.58
C ARG A 706 -17.11 3.28 -7.87
N HIS A 707 -17.71 2.09 -7.89
CA HIS A 707 -16.98 0.81 -8.05
C HIS A 707 -17.08 0.24 -9.47
N ILE A 708 -17.42 1.08 -10.46
CA ILE A 708 -17.73 0.66 -11.84
C ILE A 708 -16.60 -0.11 -12.52
N GLU A 709 -15.34 0.19 -12.19
CA GLU A 709 -14.18 -0.58 -12.66
C GLU A 709 -14.15 -2.00 -12.09
N ILE A 710 -14.30 -2.17 -10.78
CA ILE A 710 -14.33 -3.49 -10.11
C ILE A 710 -15.44 -4.36 -10.72
N ILE A 711 -16.61 -3.75 -10.99
CA ILE A 711 -17.74 -4.45 -11.61
C ILE A 711 -17.44 -4.81 -13.07
N GLY A 712 -16.82 -3.91 -13.84
CA GLY A 712 -16.36 -4.17 -15.20
C GLY A 712 -15.37 -5.34 -15.27
N TYR A 713 -14.32 -5.31 -14.47
CA TYR A 713 -13.34 -6.40 -14.39
C TYR A 713 -13.99 -7.71 -13.88
N SER A 714 -14.90 -7.63 -12.92
CA SER A 714 -15.69 -8.79 -12.47
C SER A 714 -16.55 -9.39 -13.59
N ALA A 715 -17.18 -8.54 -14.42
CA ALA A 715 -17.93 -8.96 -15.59
C ALA A 715 -17.02 -9.66 -16.63
N GLY A 716 -15.81 -9.14 -16.83
CA GLY A 716 -14.80 -9.74 -17.70
C GLY A 716 -14.43 -11.17 -17.26
N VAL A 717 -14.14 -11.38 -15.97
CA VAL A 717 -13.84 -12.72 -15.43
C VAL A 717 -15.07 -13.63 -15.47
N LEU A 718 -16.24 -13.16 -15.00
CA LEU A 718 -17.48 -13.95 -15.03
C LEU A 718 -17.85 -14.41 -16.45
N GLY A 719 -17.69 -13.55 -17.46
CA GLY A 719 -17.91 -13.91 -18.85
C GLY A 719 -16.96 -15.00 -19.36
N GLN A 720 -15.70 -15.02 -18.88
CA GLN A 720 -14.76 -16.11 -19.17
C GLN A 720 -15.18 -17.40 -18.45
N LEU A 721 -15.51 -17.34 -17.16
CA LEU A 721 -15.94 -18.50 -16.39
C LEU A 721 -17.21 -19.14 -16.97
N PHE A 722 -18.21 -18.35 -17.39
CA PHE A 722 -19.42 -18.87 -18.03
C PHE A 722 -19.14 -19.55 -19.37
N ASN A 723 -18.06 -19.20 -20.06
CA ASN A 723 -17.65 -19.83 -21.31
C ASN A 723 -17.19 -21.30 -21.13
N SER A 724 -16.83 -21.72 -19.91
CA SER A 724 -16.49 -23.12 -19.60
C SER A 724 -17.68 -24.09 -19.75
N GLY A 725 -18.91 -23.60 -19.58
CA GLY A 725 -20.10 -24.44 -19.45
C GLY A 725 -20.20 -25.25 -18.15
N VAL A 726 -19.19 -25.25 -17.28
CA VAL A 726 -19.16 -26.04 -16.03
C VAL A 726 -19.76 -25.28 -14.83
N VAL A 727 -19.82 -23.95 -14.91
CA VAL A 727 -20.35 -23.09 -13.83
C VAL A 727 -21.80 -23.46 -13.47
N ARG A 728 -22.00 -23.91 -12.23
CA ARG A 728 -23.33 -24.16 -11.66
C ARG A 728 -23.77 -22.96 -10.82
N LEU A 729 -24.85 -22.31 -11.25
CA LEU A 729 -25.52 -21.24 -10.51
C LEU A 729 -26.90 -21.69 -10.06
N THR A 730 -27.33 -21.26 -8.88
CA THR A 730 -28.76 -21.28 -8.54
C THR A 730 -29.53 -20.25 -9.38
N PRO A 731 -30.84 -20.44 -9.63
CA PRO A 731 -31.65 -19.47 -10.37
C PRO A 731 -31.56 -18.05 -9.78
N ASN A 732 -31.53 -17.94 -8.44
CA ASN A 732 -31.46 -16.65 -7.74
C ASN A 732 -30.12 -15.94 -7.96
N GLN A 733 -28.99 -16.66 -7.91
CA GLN A 733 -27.66 -16.08 -8.19
C GLN A 733 -27.55 -15.64 -9.66
N LEU A 734 -28.10 -16.45 -10.58
CA LEU A 734 -28.09 -16.16 -12.01
C LEU A 734 -28.94 -14.92 -12.34
N GLU A 735 -30.12 -14.80 -11.74
CA GLU A 735 -30.97 -13.60 -11.85
C GLU A 735 -30.26 -12.39 -11.24
N TYR A 736 -29.70 -12.52 -10.04
CA TYR A 736 -28.97 -11.45 -9.37
C TYR A 736 -27.82 -10.89 -10.22
N ILE A 737 -26.91 -11.75 -10.72
CA ILE A 737 -25.81 -11.32 -11.60
C ILE A 737 -26.37 -10.63 -12.85
N THR A 738 -27.46 -11.14 -13.44
CA THR A 738 -28.09 -10.53 -14.61
C THR A 738 -28.62 -9.13 -14.31
N GLU A 739 -29.25 -8.91 -13.15
CA GLU A 739 -29.73 -7.59 -12.73
C GLU A 739 -28.59 -6.61 -12.51
N VAL A 740 -27.53 -7.01 -11.81
CA VAL A 740 -26.33 -6.18 -11.59
C VAL A 740 -25.70 -5.78 -12.92
N MET A 741 -25.49 -6.73 -13.83
CA MET A 741 -24.89 -6.44 -15.14
C MET A 741 -25.75 -5.50 -15.99
N ILE A 742 -27.08 -5.67 -16.01
CA ILE A 742 -27.99 -4.74 -16.72
C ILE A 742 -27.94 -3.34 -16.09
N PHE A 743 -27.93 -3.24 -14.76
CA PHE A 743 -27.88 -1.95 -14.07
C PHE A 743 -26.54 -1.24 -14.30
N SER A 744 -25.43 -1.95 -14.13
CA SER A 744 -24.08 -1.42 -14.34
C SER A 744 -23.79 -1.05 -15.78
N PHE A 745 -24.40 -1.72 -16.77
CA PHE A 745 -24.35 -1.31 -18.18
C PHE A 745 -24.93 0.10 -18.40
N HIS A 746 -26.01 0.46 -17.68
CA HIS A 746 -26.61 1.80 -17.76
C HIS A 746 -25.85 2.84 -16.93
N VAL A 747 -25.27 2.47 -15.77
CA VAL A 747 -24.47 3.38 -14.94
C VAL A 747 -23.10 3.68 -15.56
N GLY A 748 -22.45 2.66 -16.14
CA GLY A 748 -21.15 2.76 -16.79
C GLY A 748 -21.19 3.28 -18.23
N SER A 749 -22.29 3.88 -18.68
CA SER A 749 -22.50 4.24 -20.09
C SER A 749 -21.54 5.31 -20.64
N SER A 750 -20.71 5.91 -19.78
CA SER A 750 -19.65 6.85 -20.14
C SER A 750 -18.30 6.19 -20.42
N ASN A 751 -18.10 4.92 -20.04
CA ASN A 751 -16.82 4.21 -20.20
C ASN A 751 -17.01 2.98 -21.13
N PRO A 752 -16.66 3.08 -22.42
CA PRO A 752 -16.89 2.02 -23.40
C PRO A 752 -16.12 0.73 -23.06
N THR A 753 -14.93 0.82 -22.45
CA THR A 753 -14.14 -0.35 -22.03
C THR A 753 -14.86 -1.18 -20.95
N VAL A 754 -15.50 -0.52 -19.98
CA VAL A 754 -16.34 -1.22 -18.99
C VAL A 754 -17.61 -1.77 -19.64
N MET A 755 -18.24 -1.03 -20.55
CA MET A 755 -19.40 -1.52 -21.29
C MET A 755 -19.06 -2.80 -22.09
N VAL A 756 -17.89 -2.88 -22.72
CA VAL A 756 -17.40 -4.07 -23.44
C VAL A 756 -17.36 -5.29 -22.51
N MET A 757 -16.76 -5.18 -21.32
CA MET A 757 -16.68 -6.29 -20.37
C MET A 757 -18.07 -6.73 -19.87
N ILE A 758 -18.98 -5.78 -19.63
CA ILE A 758 -20.36 -6.08 -19.22
C ILE A 758 -21.15 -6.73 -20.36
N MET A 759 -21.02 -6.25 -21.60
CA MET A 759 -21.63 -6.87 -22.78
C MET A 759 -21.11 -8.29 -23.01
N PHE A 760 -19.81 -8.51 -22.85
CA PHE A 760 -19.19 -9.83 -22.92
C PHE A 760 -19.77 -10.80 -21.85
N CYS A 761 -19.92 -10.33 -20.61
CA CYS A 761 -20.58 -11.09 -19.54
C CYS A 761 -22.04 -11.44 -19.92
N LEU A 762 -22.85 -10.43 -20.29
CA LEU A 762 -24.25 -10.61 -20.71
C LEU A 762 -24.38 -11.53 -21.94
N LYS A 763 -23.38 -11.56 -22.83
CA LYS A 763 -23.30 -12.47 -23.99
C LYS A 763 -23.05 -13.92 -23.55
N LYS A 764 -22.19 -14.16 -22.55
CA LYS A 764 -21.77 -15.51 -22.12
C LYS A 764 -22.63 -16.14 -21.01
N LEU A 765 -23.34 -15.33 -20.24
CA LEU A 765 -24.17 -15.76 -19.11
C LEU A 765 -25.25 -16.80 -19.50
N PRO A 766 -25.51 -17.87 -18.72
CA PRO A 766 -26.54 -18.86 -19.04
C PRO A 766 -27.95 -18.24 -19.10
N LYS A 767 -28.60 -18.21 -20.27
CA LYS A 767 -29.86 -17.45 -20.48
C LYS A 767 -31.09 -18.34 -20.70
N SER A 768 -32.09 -18.18 -19.82
CA SER A 768 -33.45 -18.65 -20.07
C SER A 768 -34.18 -17.76 -21.08
N GLY A 769 -35.33 -18.22 -21.59
CA GLY A 769 -36.13 -17.43 -22.55
C GLY A 769 -36.59 -16.07 -22.01
N ALA A 770 -36.91 -16.00 -20.72
CA ALA A 770 -37.27 -14.75 -20.06
C ALA A 770 -36.07 -13.80 -19.92
N MET A 771 -34.87 -14.34 -19.63
CA MET A 771 -33.65 -13.55 -19.49
C MET A 771 -33.21 -12.90 -20.80
N TYR A 772 -33.31 -13.63 -21.93
CA TYR A 772 -33.08 -13.05 -23.26
C TYR A 772 -33.95 -11.81 -23.51
N ILE A 773 -35.24 -11.87 -23.16
CA ILE A 773 -36.19 -10.75 -23.31
C ILE A 773 -35.83 -9.62 -22.32
N ARG A 774 -35.51 -9.97 -21.07
CA ARG A 774 -35.12 -9.01 -20.02
C ARG A 774 -33.88 -8.21 -20.42
N ILE A 775 -32.81 -8.87 -20.82
CA ILE A 775 -31.57 -8.21 -21.26
C ILE A 775 -31.86 -7.34 -22.49
N GLY A 776 -32.55 -7.88 -23.51
CA GLY A 776 -32.88 -7.17 -24.73
C GLY A 776 -33.65 -5.86 -24.50
N ARG A 777 -34.68 -5.90 -23.65
CA ARG A 777 -35.49 -4.74 -23.26
C ARG A 777 -34.66 -3.55 -22.73
N HIS A 778 -33.55 -3.84 -22.06
CA HIS A 778 -32.68 -2.83 -21.48
C HIS A 778 -31.56 -2.39 -22.43
N VAL A 779 -30.81 -3.33 -23.01
CA VAL A 779 -29.55 -2.98 -23.71
C VAL A 779 -29.76 -2.53 -25.16
N ILE A 780 -30.77 -3.04 -25.88
CA ILE A 780 -30.89 -2.84 -27.35
C ILE A 780 -30.93 -1.35 -27.72
N ARG A 781 -31.74 -0.55 -27.00
CA ARG A 781 -31.87 0.90 -27.27
C ARG A 781 -30.55 1.65 -27.07
N SER A 782 -29.86 1.36 -25.96
CA SER A 782 -28.58 2.00 -25.63
C SER A 782 -27.48 1.58 -26.60
N ILE A 783 -27.43 0.32 -27.02
CA ILE A 783 -26.48 -0.13 -28.05
C ILE A 783 -26.76 0.56 -29.40
N ALA A 784 -28.02 0.63 -29.83
CA ALA A 784 -28.39 1.30 -31.08
C ALA A 784 -28.00 2.79 -31.09
N MET A 785 -28.14 3.48 -29.96
CA MET A 785 -27.68 4.86 -29.80
C MET A 785 -26.15 4.95 -29.77
N ASN A 786 -25.47 4.06 -29.05
CA ASN A 786 -24.04 4.09 -28.85
C ASN A 786 -23.24 3.67 -30.10
N LEU A 787 -23.76 2.78 -30.95
CA LEU A 787 -23.13 2.42 -32.25
C LEU A 787 -23.00 3.62 -33.20
N LYS A 788 -23.86 4.63 -33.07
CA LYS A 788 -23.78 5.89 -33.82
C LYS A 788 -22.70 6.84 -33.28
N LEU A 789 -22.28 6.67 -32.03
CA LEU A 789 -21.36 7.56 -31.30
C LEU A 789 -19.93 6.99 -31.20
N TYR A 790 -19.81 5.70 -30.87
CA TYR A 790 -18.51 5.04 -30.68
C TYR A 790 -18.08 4.30 -31.94
N ARG A 791 -16.79 4.46 -32.29
CA ARG A 791 -16.13 3.85 -33.45
C ARG A 791 -14.98 2.90 -33.07
N ASP A 792 -14.92 2.54 -31.79
CA ASP A 792 -13.94 1.60 -31.24
C ASP A 792 -14.30 0.16 -31.65
N ASP A 793 -13.34 -0.56 -32.24
CA ASP A 793 -13.58 -1.90 -32.80
C ASP A 793 -14.04 -2.89 -31.72
N ASP A 794 -13.44 -2.89 -30.53
CA ASP A 794 -13.83 -3.78 -29.42
C ASP A 794 -15.27 -3.51 -28.97
N PHE A 795 -15.68 -2.23 -28.88
CA PHE A 795 -17.06 -1.84 -28.60
C PHE A 795 -18.03 -2.31 -29.70
N VAL A 796 -17.68 -2.11 -30.97
CA VAL A 796 -18.52 -2.50 -32.11
C VAL A 796 -18.67 -4.02 -32.19
N VAL A 797 -17.57 -4.79 -32.10
CA VAL A 797 -17.59 -6.26 -32.08
C VAL A 797 -18.53 -6.78 -30.98
N ASN A 798 -18.31 -6.38 -29.74
CA ASN A 798 -19.09 -6.90 -28.60
C ASN A 798 -20.56 -6.46 -28.65
N SER A 799 -20.83 -5.26 -29.17
CA SER A 799 -22.21 -4.79 -29.43
C SER A 799 -22.93 -5.66 -30.45
N LEU A 800 -22.32 -5.89 -31.62
CA LEU A 800 -22.93 -6.67 -32.70
C LEU A 800 -23.10 -8.15 -32.32
N GLU A 801 -22.12 -8.74 -31.62
CA GLU A 801 -22.22 -10.12 -31.14
C GLU A 801 -23.32 -10.29 -30.06
N LEU A 802 -23.45 -9.34 -29.12
CA LEU A 802 -24.52 -9.39 -28.11
C LEU A 802 -25.90 -9.23 -28.78
N LEU A 803 -26.05 -8.29 -29.72
CA LEU A 803 -27.28 -8.16 -30.52
C LEU A 803 -27.56 -9.46 -31.29
N LEU A 804 -26.56 -10.07 -31.93
CA LEU A 804 -26.68 -11.32 -32.68
C LEU A 804 -27.13 -12.50 -31.81
N ASP A 805 -26.62 -12.63 -30.58
CA ASP A 805 -27.12 -13.62 -29.62
C ASP A 805 -28.57 -13.31 -29.19
N LEU A 806 -28.88 -12.04 -28.89
CA LEU A 806 -30.22 -11.61 -28.49
C LEU A 806 -31.30 -11.87 -29.57
N THR A 807 -30.94 -11.97 -30.86
CA THR A 807 -31.85 -12.42 -31.94
C THR A 807 -32.43 -13.82 -31.74
N THR A 808 -31.95 -14.60 -30.77
CA THR A 808 -32.52 -15.90 -30.40
C THR A 808 -34.03 -15.78 -30.11
N ARG A 809 -34.51 -14.67 -29.54
CA ARG A 809 -35.94 -14.41 -29.29
C ARG A 809 -36.55 -13.41 -30.28
N VAL A 810 -37.68 -13.77 -30.89
CA VAL A 810 -38.43 -12.94 -31.86
C VAL A 810 -38.81 -11.57 -31.28
N HIS A 811 -39.18 -11.51 -30.01
CA HIS A 811 -39.49 -10.25 -29.32
C HIS A 811 -38.32 -9.25 -29.36
N ASN A 812 -37.08 -9.74 -29.21
CA ASN A 812 -35.89 -8.89 -29.33
C ASN A 812 -35.65 -8.43 -30.77
N CYS A 813 -35.87 -9.28 -31.78
CA CYS A 813 -35.79 -8.87 -33.18
C CYS A 813 -36.80 -7.76 -33.52
N ALA A 814 -38.04 -7.88 -33.02
CA ALA A 814 -39.05 -6.83 -33.17
C ALA A 814 -38.62 -5.52 -32.49
N ALA A 815 -38.06 -5.60 -31.29
CA ALA A 815 -37.51 -4.43 -30.59
C ALA A 815 -36.32 -3.81 -31.32
N MET A 816 -35.41 -4.60 -31.89
CA MET A 816 -34.26 -4.11 -32.69
C MET A 816 -34.73 -3.32 -33.91
N ARG A 817 -35.74 -3.81 -34.62
CA ARG A 817 -36.32 -3.12 -35.78
C ARG A 817 -37.01 -1.81 -35.37
N LEU A 818 -37.79 -1.82 -34.29
CA LEU A 818 -38.45 -0.62 -33.77
C LEU A 818 -37.47 0.45 -33.22
N LEU A 819 -36.32 0.03 -32.72
CA LEU A 819 -35.31 0.90 -32.09
C LEU A 819 -34.21 1.39 -33.04
N GLY A 820 -34.32 1.12 -34.34
CA GLY A 820 -33.41 1.65 -35.35
C GLY A 820 -32.04 0.95 -35.42
N VAL A 821 -31.97 -0.36 -35.10
CA VAL A 821 -30.70 -1.11 -35.08
C VAL A 821 -30.13 -1.34 -36.48
N LEU A 822 -30.96 -1.50 -37.51
CA LEU A 822 -30.49 -1.78 -38.87
C LEU A 822 -29.78 -0.54 -39.46
N GLU A 823 -30.37 0.61 -39.22
CA GLU A 823 -29.91 1.95 -39.55
C GLU A 823 -28.64 2.30 -38.76
N ALA A 824 -28.60 1.99 -37.46
CA ALA A 824 -27.39 2.17 -36.65
C ALA A 824 -26.21 1.34 -37.16
N ILE A 825 -26.44 0.14 -37.72
CA ILE A 825 -25.38 -0.70 -38.31
C ILE A 825 -24.86 -0.13 -39.64
N GLU A 826 -25.70 0.55 -40.42
CA GLU A 826 -25.31 1.17 -41.70
C GLU A 826 -24.44 2.42 -41.50
N GLU A 827 -24.57 3.08 -40.36
CA GLU A 827 -23.75 4.22 -39.96
C GLU A 827 -22.40 3.82 -39.33
N VAL A 828 -22.07 2.54 -39.19
CA VAL A 828 -20.80 2.06 -38.61
C VAL A 828 -19.79 1.72 -39.72
N PRO A 829 -18.54 2.21 -39.65
CA PRO A 829 -17.46 1.71 -40.50
C PRO A 829 -17.11 0.28 -40.06
N LEU A 830 -17.33 -0.70 -40.94
CA LEU A 830 -17.10 -2.13 -40.65
C LEU A 830 -15.89 -2.64 -41.45
N ASN A 831 -14.97 -3.34 -40.77
CA ASN A 831 -13.97 -4.18 -41.44
C ASN A 831 -14.60 -5.50 -41.94
N ASP A 832 -13.89 -6.27 -42.76
CA ASP A 832 -14.41 -7.49 -43.41
C ASP A 832 -15.02 -8.51 -42.43
N THR A 833 -14.44 -8.64 -41.23
CA THR A 833 -14.93 -9.55 -40.18
C THR A 833 -16.24 -9.02 -39.59
N LEU A 834 -16.30 -7.72 -39.31
CA LEU A 834 -17.47 -7.02 -38.79
C LEU A 834 -18.64 -7.03 -39.79
N VAL A 835 -18.38 -6.91 -41.10
CA VAL A 835 -19.39 -7.01 -42.17
C VAL A 835 -20.13 -8.35 -42.12
N GLN A 836 -19.42 -9.45 -41.87
CA GLN A 836 -20.05 -10.78 -41.77
C GLN A 836 -21.00 -10.88 -40.57
N ILE A 837 -20.61 -10.36 -39.40
CA ILE A 837 -21.45 -10.34 -38.19
C ILE A 837 -22.67 -9.45 -38.41
N ALA A 838 -22.46 -8.25 -38.97
CA ALA A 838 -23.53 -7.30 -39.30
C ALA A 838 -24.56 -7.88 -40.27
N ASN A 839 -24.12 -8.48 -41.37
CA ASN A 839 -25.02 -9.08 -42.36
C ASN A 839 -25.84 -10.23 -41.77
N LYS A 840 -25.22 -11.11 -40.98
CA LYS A 840 -25.88 -12.21 -40.25
C LYS A 840 -26.90 -11.71 -39.22
N LEU A 841 -26.64 -10.56 -38.58
CA LEU A 841 -27.56 -9.88 -37.68
C LEU A 841 -28.75 -9.30 -38.45
N LYS A 842 -28.52 -8.54 -39.53
CA LYS A 842 -29.57 -7.99 -40.41
C LYS A 842 -30.49 -9.11 -40.93
N GLU A 843 -29.91 -10.18 -41.48
CA GLU A 843 -30.65 -11.34 -42.01
C GLU A 843 -31.54 -11.99 -40.94
N ARG A 844 -31.03 -12.20 -39.72
CA ARG A 844 -31.78 -12.80 -38.62
C ARG A 844 -32.92 -11.91 -38.11
N ILE A 845 -32.71 -10.60 -38.01
CA ILE A 845 -33.77 -9.65 -37.65
C ILE A 845 -34.88 -9.76 -38.70
N MET A 846 -34.56 -9.52 -39.97
CA MET A 846 -35.54 -9.54 -41.07
C MET A 846 -36.28 -10.88 -41.16
N ARG A 847 -35.57 -12.02 -41.15
CA ARG A 847 -36.21 -13.35 -41.21
C ARG A 847 -37.20 -13.57 -40.07
N LYS A 848 -36.89 -13.12 -38.84
CA LYS A 848 -37.75 -13.29 -37.66
C LYS A 848 -38.86 -12.25 -37.53
N THR A 849 -38.80 -11.12 -38.24
CA THR A 849 -39.86 -10.09 -38.22
C THR A 849 -40.76 -10.08 -39.46
N ARG A 850 -40.51 -10.91 -40.49
CA ARG A 850 -41.32 -11.00 -41.72
C ARG A 850 -42.84 -11.09 -41.50
N CYS A 851 -43.29 -11.79 -40.45
CA CYS A 851 -44.73 -11.96 -40.16
C CYS A 851 -45.37 -10.75 -39.47
N LEU A 852 -44.58 -9.78 -38.97
CA LEU A 852 -45.09 -8.56 -38.32
C LEU A 852 -45.49 -7.47 -39.34
N ASP A 853 -44.90 -7.53 -40.55
CA ASP A 853 -45.16 -6.60 -41.66
C ASP A 853 -46.50 -6.89 -42.37
N ILE A 854 -47.24 -7.92 -41.96
CA ILE A 854 -48.51 -8.36 -42.55
C ILE A 854 -49.72 -7.81 -41.75
N THR A 855 -49.46 -7.04 -40.68
CA THR A 855 -50.49 -6.56 -39.73
C THR A 855 -50.48 -5.04 -39.48
N THR A 856 -49.95 -4.26 -40.43
CA THR A 856 -50.01 -2.79 -40.46
C THR A 856 -50.84 -2.31 -41.63
#